data_AF-A0A7J9YIL7-F1
#
_entry.id   AF-A0A7J9YIL7-F1
#
_cell.length_a   1.000
_cell.length_b   1.000
_cell.length_c   1.000
_cell.angle_alpha   90.00
_cell.angle_beta   90.00
_cell.angle_gamma   90.00
#
_symmetry.space_group_name_H-M   'P 1'
#
loop_
_entity.id
_entity.type
_entity.pdbx_description
1 polymer ?
#
loop_
_entity_poly.entity_id
_entity_poly.type
_entity_poly.pdbx_seq_one_letter_code
_entity_poly.pdbx_strand_id
1 'polypeptide(L)'
;MESSGTRVTRWRRRGAIAASGVLAATLFVPVAGEAATVTSAGLRLSVLSNRADLISGGDALVRVTLPEGVAPETVRVSAAGRDVTGSFAMRPNGHFEGLITGLPLGGSVLKANGGRASDTLTVTNHPNGGPVFSGPQVQPWVCQPTARDEQCNQPAEYTFQYKSTNPSQPGLQPYDPADPPSDVATTTTDEGHEVPFVVRLETGYQDRDQYKILTLFDPDEEWRPWSPQQQWNHKVLIPHGGNCGYTHASGEAPLQDYSGTFPPNPAVQDSYITALGRGFVVLSTALDNLGHNCNLVTQAESLMMAKERLVEQYGRIRYTIGTGCSGGSIVQNTVANAYPGIYQGLITTCSYPDVVSTLAQFADLHLLRSYFEDPSQWGPGVLWSPTQMAAVEGHIAHLNAVVADEAFFKRLSNPSEPCDGVGDDERYDAESNPGGVRCLLMDYMINVFGPRPPELWGQQEQEIGRGFGGVPVGNAGVQYGLTALAEGLITPAQFADLNDKIGGLDVDGKPIAGRYPGDEDALRRAYRSGALNATINMSTVAIINHGGPDPGAAHDYGHAYWTRARLEREQGHTDNLVMWFGNTPLIGDPRWANEALVAMDGWLTAVEADTSDTPLADKIVTDKPAGLVDRCSNLPGLEEVDVPGAGKVCEQPVVQTKFGTPRAVAGGPATNDVNACALKPLRRSDTYPAQPSDADWERLQEAFPDGVCDYSEAGVGQGETLPWLSYQDCRGEVRYGGQPLGSAPARSGSGWTSAAFS
;
A
#
# COMPACT_ATOMS: atom_id res chain seq x y z
N MET A 1 0.74 -55.59 7.78
CA MET A 1 0.43 -56.67 6.82
C MET A 1 -0.35 -56.04 5.67
N GLU A 2 0.22 -56.13 4.48
CA GLU A 2 -0.37 -56.14 3.12
C GLU A 2 -1.74 -55.46 2.86
N SER A 3 -2.02 -54.82 1.73
CA SER A 3 -1.29 -54.24 0.61
C SER A 3 -2.36 -53.63 -0.31
N SER A 4 -1.97 -52.66 -1.14
CA SER A 4 -2.63 -52.22 -2.38
C SER A 4 -3.96 -51.43 -2.24
N GLY A 5 -4.26 -50.42 -3.05
CA GLY A 5 -3.61 -49.90 -4.23
C GLY A 5 -4.55 -48.92 -4.95
N THR A 6 -3.96 -47.79 -5.33
CA THR A 6 -4.45 -46.57 -5.99
C THR A 6 -5.21 -46.77 -7.31
N ARG A 7 -6.08 -45.80 -7.67
CA ARG A 7 -6.27 -45.39 -9.09
C ARG A 7 -6.43 -43.86 -9.22
N VAL A 8 -5.34 -43.22 -9.63
CA VAL A 8 -5.32 -41.88 -10.25
C VAL A 8 -5.05 -42.08 -11.74
N THR A 9 -5.91 -41.52 -12.59
CA THR A 9 -5.85 -41.61 -14.06
C THR A 9 -4.92 -40.55 -14.63
N ARG A 10 -3.73 -40.96 -15.10
CA ARG A 10 -2.86 -40.17 -16.00
C ARG A 10 -3.13 -40.54 -17.45
N TRP A 11 -3.46 -39.55 -18.28
CA TRP A 11 -3.53 -39.71 -19.74
C TRP A 11 -2.11 -39.70 -20.33
N ARG A 12 -1.72 -40.81 -20.98
CA ARG A 12 -0.60 -40.87 -21.93
C ARG A 12 -1.18 -41.15 -23.31
N ARG A 13 -0.85 -40.33 -24.31
CA ARG A 13 -1.01 -40.67 -25.73
C ARG A 13 0.35 -41.05 -26.31
N ARG A 14 0.42 -42.22 -26.95
CA ARG A 14 1.52 -42.68 -27.81
C ARG A 14 1.01 -42.80 -29.25
N GLY A 15 1.81 -42.29 -30.18
CA GLY A 15 2.22 -43.01 -31.39
C GLY A 15 1.41 -42.81 -32.67
N ALA A 16 2.09 -42.36 -33.73
CA ALA A 16 2.06 -43.03 -35.04
C ALA A 16 3.32 -42.65 -35.84
N ILE A 17 4.09 -43.68 -36.20
CA ILE A 17 5.21 -43.64 -37.16
C ILE A 17 4.61 -44.03 -38.51
N ALA A 18 4.88 -43.27 -39.57
CA ALA A 18 4.70 -43.71 -40.94
C ALA A 18 5.96 -43.36 -41.74
N ALA A 19 6.65 -44.41 -42.20
CA ALA A 19 7.79 -44.32 -43.10
C ALA A 19 7.30 -44.32 -44.54
N SER A 20 7.88 -43.48 -45.38
CA SER A 20 7.85 -43.62 -46.84
C SER A 20 9.14 -43.03 -47.40
N GLY A 21 9.98 -43.91 -47.94
CA GLY A 21 11.25 -43.56 -48.57
C GLY A 21 11.06 -43.12 -50.01
N VAL A 22 11.78 -42.08 -50.40
CA VAL A 22 12.04 -41.73 -51.81
C VAL A 22 13.50 -41.30 -51.91
N LEU A 23 14.24 -41.98 -52.81
CA LEU A 23 15.59 -41.64 -53.27
C LEU A 23 15.62 -40.23 -53.88
N ALA A 24 16.60 -39.41 -53.52
CA ALA A 24 17.01 -38.26 -54.31
C ALA A 24 18.52 -38.03 -54.22
N ALA A 25 19.10 -37.71 -55.38
CA ALA A 25 20.52 -37.66 -55.67
C ALA A 25 21.28 -36.58 -54.87
N THR A 26 22.50 -36.92 -54.47
CA THR A 26 23.47 -36.03 -53.82
C THR A 26 24.03 -35.01 -54.82
N LEU A 27 23.51 -33.77 -54.75
CA LEU A 27 24.19 -32.58 -55.24
C LEU A 27 24.95 -31.94 -54.06
N PHE A 28 26.27 -31.88 -54.18
CA PHE A 28 27.14 -31.13 -53.27
C PHE A 28 26.81 -29.63 -53.39
N VAL A 29 26.16 -29.06 -52.38
CA VAL A 29 26.10 -27.62 -52.14
C VAL A 29 27.16 -27.31 -51.08
N PRO A 30 28.08 -26.36 -51.31
CA PRO A 30 29.04 -25.97 -50.29
C PRO A 30 28.26 -25.29 -49.15
N VAL A 31 28.45 -25.80 -47.93
CA VAL A 31 28.04 -25.11 -46.71
C VAL A 31 28.89 -23.84 -46.64
N ALA A 32 28.32 -22.72 -47.07
CA ALA A 32 28.80 -21.41 -46.65
C ALA A 32 28.61 -21.38 -45.13
N GLY A 33 29.71 -21.28 -44.39
CA GLY A 33 29.64 -21.08 -42.95
C GLY A 33 28.79 -19.84 -42.68
N GLU A 34 27.73 -20.01 -41.89
CA GLU A 34 27.09 -18.89 -41.22
C GLU A 34 28.16 -18.25 -40.35
N ALA A 35 28.80 -17.21 -40.89
CA ALA A 35 29.46 -16.23 -40.07
C ALA A 35 28.40 -15.70 -39.11
N ALA A 36 28.55 -16.03 -37.83
CA ALA A 36 27.80 -15.39 -36.77
C ALA A 36 27.88 -13.88 -37.03
N THR A 37 26.73 -13.27 -37.35
CA THR A 37 26.61 -11.83 -37.38
C THR A 37 26.83 -11.36 -35.96
N VAL A 38 28.07 -10.94 -35.65
CA VAL A 38 28.37 -10.12 -34.50
C VAL A 38 27.58 -8.84 -34.72
N THR A 39 26.39 -8.74 -34.12
CA THR A 39 25.76 -7.44 -33.91
C THR A 39 26.73 -6.64 -33.09
N SER A 40 27.45 -5.71 -33.73
CA SER A 40 28.26 -4.73 -33.01
C SER A 40 27.36 -4.08 -31.98
N ALA A 41 27.65 -4.25 -30.69
CA ALA A 41 26.91 -3.57 -29.64
C ALA A 41 26.93 -2.07 -29.97
N GLY A 42 25.76 -1.49 -30.24
CA GLY A 42 25.64 -0.05 -30.45
C GLY A 42 25.77 0.70 -29.13
N LEU A 43 25.71 2.03 -29.18
CA LEU A 43 25.42 2.84 -28.00
C LEU A 43 24.13 2.32 -27.33
N ARG A 44 24.01 2.48 -26.02
CA ARG A 44 22.77 2.14 -25.30
C ARG A 44 22.38 3.24 -24.33
N LEU A 45 21.25 3.88 -24.56
CA LEU A 45 20.57 4.79 -23.64
C LEU A 45 19.79 4.00 -22.60
N SER A 46 19.95 4.40 -21.34
CA SER A 46 19.14 3.93 -20.22
C SER A 46 18.70 5.10 -19.34
N VAL A 47 17.43 5.13 -18.96
CA VAL A 47 16.91 6.08 -17.95
C VAL A 47 17.09 5.43 -16.58
N LEU A 48 17.76 6.13 -15.68
CA LEU A 48 18.07 5.63 -14.33
C LEU A 48 17.03 6.12 -13.32
N SER A 49 16.56 7.36 -13.45
CA SER A 49 15.74 8.02 -12.43
C SER A 49 14.36 7.43 -12.22
N ASN A 50 13.72 6.93 -13.28
CA ASN A 50 12.41 6.29 -13.20
C ASN A 50 12.14 5.42 -14.45
N ARG A 51 11.00 4.72 -14.45
CA ARG A 51 10.34 4.26 -15.66
C ARG A 51 10.25 5.41 -16.67
N ALA A 52 10.67 5.16 -17.91
CA ALA A 52 10.80 6.23 -18.90
C ALA A 52 9.43 6.84 -19.30
N ASP A 53 8.33 6.15 -19.04
CA ASP A 53 6.96 6.61 -19.27
C ASP A 53 6.34 7.35 -18.08
N LEU A 54 7.04 7.43 -16.94
CA LEU A 54 6.58 8.02 -15.67
C LEU A 54 7.46 9.17 -15.16
N ILE A 55 8.42 9.65 -15.96
CA ILE A 55 9.30 10.75 -15.57
C ILE A 55 8.48 11.99 -15.21
N SER A 56 8.87 12.72 -14.17
CA SER A 56 8.13 13.85 -13.62
C SER A 56 9.03 15.05 -13.31
N GLY A 57 8.46 16.26 -13.38
CA GLY A 57 9.19 17.48 -13.01
C GLY A 57 10.26 17.94 -14.02
N GLY A 58 10.42 17.25 -15.14
CA GLY A 58 11.26 17.69 -16.26
C GLY A 58 12.72 17.26 -16.20
N ASP A 59 13.10 16.49 -15.19
CA ASP A 59 14.46 16.01 -15.02
C ASP A 59 14.53 14.50 -15.36
N ALA A 60 15.70 14.02 -15.76
CA ALA A 60 15.95 12.59 -15.96
C ALA A 60 17.44 12.28 -15.84
N LEU A 61 17.81 11.38 -14.93
CA LEU A 61 19.16 10.84 -14.86
C LEU A 61 19.34 9.75 -15.93
N VAL A 62 20.30 9.93 -16.84
CA VAL A 62 20.47 9.06 -18.02
C VAL A 62 21.90 8.55 -18.13
N ARG A 63 22.04 7.27 -18.49
CA ARG A 63 23.31 6.62 -18.84
C ARG A 63 23.38 6.35 -20.34
N VAL A 64 24.56 6.54 -20.92
CA VAL A 64 24.90 5.99 -22.24
C VAL A 64 25.99 4.94 -22.07
N THR A 65 25.68 3.67 -22.31
CA THR A 65 26.71 2.64 -22.41
C THR A 65 27.44 2.79 -23.73
N LEU A 66 28.75 2.96 -23.65
CA LEU A 66 29.63 3.13 -24.80
C LEU A 66 30.16 1.77 -25.26
N PRO A 67 30.05 1.42 -26.55
CA PRO A 67 30.71 0.23 -27.06
C PRO A 67 32.22 0.46 -27.21
N GLU A 68 32.96 -0.64 -27.31
CA GLU A 68 34.41 -0.60 -27.48
C GLU A 68 34.79 0.27 -28.70
N GLY A 69 35.77 1.16 -28.50
CA GLY A 69 36.27 2.05 -29.54
C GLY A 69 35.47 3.35 -29.76
N VAL A 70 34.35 3.57 -29.07
CA VAL A 70 33.66 4.87 -29.06
C VAL A 70 34.21 5.74 -27.93
N ALA A 71 34.90 6.81 -28.30
CA ALA A 71 35.44 7.75 -27.33
C ALA A 71 34.33 8.68 -26.79
N PRO A 72 34.21 8.88 -25.45
CA PRO A 72 33.15 9.68 -24.83
C PRO A 72 32.95 11.07 -25.45
N GLU A 73 34.03 11.77 -25.80
CA GLU A 73 34.04 13.10 -26.39
C GLU A 73 33.43 13.18 -27.79
N THR A 74 33.28 12.04 -28.47
CA THR A 74 32.65 11.94 -29.79
C THR A 74 31.14 11.74 -29.70
N VAL A 75 30.62 11.39 -28.52
CA VAL A 75 29.20 11.17 -28.31
C VAL A 75 28.47 12.51 -28.31
N ARG A 76 27.35 12.57 -29.01
CA ARG A 76 26.39 13.68 -29.01
C ARG A 76 25.06 13.16 -28.51
N VAL A 77 24.45 13.90 -27.59
CA VAL A 77 23.16 13.53 -27.00
C VAL A 77 22.18 14.68 -27.23
N SER A 78 21.01 14.37 -27.77
CA SER A 78 19.91 15.32 -27.91
C SER A 78 18.66 14.83 -27.20
N ALA A 79 17.93 15.74 -26.55
CA ALA A 79 16.66 15.48 -25.91
C ALA A 79 15.60 16.44 -26.48
N ALA A 80 14.49 15.90 -27.01
CA ALA A 80 13.44 16.70 -27.65
C ALA A 80 13.98 17.66 -28.74
N GLY A 81 15.03 17.25 -29.46
CA GLY A 81 15.68 18.05 -30.50
C GLY A 81 16.68 19.11 -29.99
N ARG A 82 16.80 19.32 -28.68
CA ARG A 82 17.82 20.17 -28.06
C ARG A 82 19.10 19.40 -27.81
N ASP A 83 20.25 19.99 -28.11
CA ASP A 83 21.55 19.42 -27.74
C ASP A 83 21.73 19.49 -26.22
N VAL A 84 21.95 18.34 -25.60
CA VAL A 84 22.20 18.15 -24.17
C VAL A 84 23.54 17.47 -23.92
N THR A 85 24.41 17.40 -24.93
CA THR A 85 25.73 16.73 -24.84
C THR A 85 26.54 17.23 -23.65
N GLY A 86 26.50 18.54 -23.37
CA GLY A 86 27.24 19.15 -22.26
C GLY A 86 26.85 18.65 -20.87
N SER A 87 25.67 18.03 -20.72
CA SER A 87 25.25 17.40 -19.47
C SER A 87 25.89 16.05 -19.22
N PHE A 88 26.55 15.44 -20.22
CA PHE A 88 27.12 14.11 -20.14
C PHE A 88 28.65 14.14 -20.03
N ALA A 89 29.19 13.28 -19.18
CA ALA A 89 30.62 13.05 -19.06
C ALA A 89 30.89 11.64 -18.54
N MET A 90 32.12 11.16 -18.72
CA MET A 90 32.59 10.01 -17.95
C MET A 90 32.68 10.41 -16.49
N ARG A 91 31.89 9.76 -15.63
CA ARG A 91 31.77 10.08 -14.20
C ARG A 91 32.78 9.28 -13.38
N PRO A 92 33.04 9.67 -12.12
CA PRO A 92 33.95 8.94 -11.24
C PRO A 92 33.57 7.47 -11.03
N ASN A 93 32.28 7.14 -11.14
CA ASN A 93 31.75 5.77 -11.11
C ASN A 93 32.06 4.93 -12.38
N GLY A 94 32.80 5.48 -13.35
CA GLY A 94 33.19 4.79 -14.58
C GLY A 94 32.09 4.72 -15.65
N HIS A 95 30.99 5.44 -15.49
CA HIS A 95 29.89 5.47 -16.45
C HIS A 95 29.78 6.82 -17.16
N PHE A 96 29.36 6.79 -18.42
CA PHE A 96 29.03 8.02 -19.16
C PHE A 96 27.57 8.40 -18.89
N GLU A 97 27.38 9.39 -18.01
CA GLU A 97 26.07 9.73 -17.45
C GLU A 97 25.84 11.24 -17.45
N GLY A 98 24.57 11.64 -17.46
CA GLY A 98 24.16 13.02 -17.38
C GLY A 98 22.78 13.18 -16.79
N LEU A 99 22.58 14.27 -16.05
CA LEU A 99 21.27 14.73 -15.63
C LEU A 99 20.73 15.64 -16.75
N ILE A 100 19.68 15.18 -17.42
CA ILE A 100 18.93 16.00 -18.37
C ILE A 100 17.92 16.79 -17.55
N THR A 101 17.80 18.09 -17.79
CA THR A 101 16.81 18.95 -17.13
C THR A 101 15.97 19.71 -18.15
N GLY A 102 14.78 20.14 -17.75
CA GLY A 102 13.87 20.91 -18.60
C GLY A 102 13.36 20.14 -19.82
N LEU A 103 12.98 18.87 -19.62
CA LEU A 103 12.21 18.10 -20.58
C LEU A 103 10.80 18.73 -20.72
N PRO A 104 10.30 18.93 -21.96
CA PRO A 104 8.93 19.39 -22.15
C PRO A 104 7.94 18.31 -21.69
N LEU A 105 6.75 18.71 -21.23
CA LEU A 105 5.67 17.79 -20.90
C LEU A 105 5.31 16.90 -22.10
N GLY A 106 4.96 15.65 -21.83
CA GLY A 106 4.65 14.62 -22.81
C GLY A 106 5.89 13.92 -23.36
N GLY A 107 5.72 13.27 -24.51
CA GLY A 107 6.75 12.42 -25.13
C GLY A 107 7.91 13.21 -25.72
N SER A 108 9.13 12.88 -25.28
CA SER A 108 10.41 13.39 -25.74
C SER A 108 11.29 12.25 -26.24
N VAL A 109 11.91 12.41 -27.41
CA VAL A 109 12.88 11.44 -27.92
C VAL A 109 14.28 11.83 -27.47
N LEU A 110 14.94 10.93 -26.74
CA LEU A 110 16.36 10.97 -26.46
C LEU A 110 17.12 10.27 -27.59
N LYS A 111 18.20 10.88 -28.07
CA LYS A 111 19.07 10.29 -29.10
C LYS A 111 20.52 10.44 -28.68
N ALA A 112 21.28 9.34 -28.73
CA ALA A 112 22.74 9.35 -28.57
C ALA A 112 23.38 8.92 -29.89
N ASN A 113 24.42 9.65 -30.33
CA ASN A 113 25.16 9.36 -31.55
C ASN A 113 26.66 9.44 -31.29
N GLY A 114 27.40 8.38 -31.63
CA GLY A 114 28.87 8.29 -31.56
C GLY A 114 29.46 7.97 -32.93
N GLY A 115 28.97 8.63 -33.98
CA GLY A 115 29.32 8.35 -35.36
C GLY A 115 28.55 7.17 -35.94
N ARG A 116 29.18 5.99 -36.02
CA ARG A 116 28.54 4.77 -36.58
C ARG A 116 27.61 4.05 -35.61
N ALA A 117 27.71 4.37 -34.33
CA ALA A 117 26.83 3.85 -33.28
C ALA A 117 25.80 4.91 -32.89
N SER A 118 24.54 4.52 -32.76
CA SER A 118 23.47 5.40 -32.27
C SER A 118 22.40 4.61 -31.56
N ASP A 119 21.67 5.28 -30.66
CA ASP A 119 20.50 4.73 -29.99
C ASP A 119 19.46 5.80 -29.74
N THR A 120 18.21 5.37 -29.57
CA THR A 120 17.08 6.23 -29.29
C THR A 120 16.19 5.61 -28.22
N LEU A 121 15.65 6.46 -27.35
CA LEU A 121 14.73 6.08 -26.28
C LEU A 121 13.69 7.18 -26.10
N THR A 122 12.42 6.82 -25.94
CA THR A 122 11.35 7.78 -25.65
C THR A 122 11.17 7.92 -24.15
N VAL A 123 11.07 9.16 -23.69
CA VAL A 123 10.75 9.52 -22.30
C VAL A 123 9.45 10.32 -22.32
N THR A 124 8.49 10.02 -21.44
CA THR A 124 7.30 10.82 -21.23
C THR A 124 7.47 11.58 -19.92
N ASN A 125 7.52 12.91 -20.00
CA ASN A 125 7.60 13.78 -18.82
C ASN A 125 6.20 14.26 -18.40
N HIS A 126 5.93 14.21 -17.10
CA HIS A 126 4.68 14.65 -16.47
C HIS A 126 4.92 15.88 -15.57
N PRO A 127 3.88 16.65 -15.23
CA PRO A 127 4.04 17.82 -14.36
C PRO A 127 4.60 17.46 -12.99
N ASN A 128 5.40 18.35 -12.39
CA ASN A 128 5.91 18.18 -11.02
C ASN A 128 4.78 18.09 -9.97
N GLY A 129 3.68 18.80 -10.21
CA GLY A 129 2.50 18.75 -9.37
C GLY A 129 1.55 17.59 -9.69
N GLY A 130 1.90 16.67 -10.60
CA GLY A 130 1.01 15.59 -11.05
C GLY A 130 -0.10 16.05 -12.02
N PRO A 131 -1.05 15.17 -12.37
CA PRO A 131 -0.98 13.73 -12.14
C PRO A 131 -0.06 13.03 -13.14
N VAL A 132 0.48 11.86 -12.77
CA VAL A 132 1.27 10.98 -13.66
C VAL A 132 0.42 9.80 -14.14
N PHE A 133 -0.12 9.04 -13.21
CA PHE A 133 -1.05 7.93 -13.40
C PHE A 133 -2.28 7.98 -12.48
N SER A 134 -2.33 8.89 -11.49
CA SER A 134 -3.42 9.02 -10.52
C SER A 134 -4.77 9.49 -11.10
N GLY A 135 -4.72 10.04 -12.31
CA GLY A 135 -5.88 10.57 -13.01
C GLY A 135 -6.23 11.99 -12.55
N PRO A 136 -7.42 12.51 -12.87
CA PRO A 136 -7.82 13.84 -12.43
C PRO A 136 -7.66 14.00 -10.92
N GLN A 137 -6.90 15.01 -10.52
CA GLN A 137 -6.56 15.23 -9.13
C GLN A 137 -7.77 15.75 -8.34
N VAL A 138 -7.78 15.48 -7.03
CA VAL A 138 -8.82 15.97 -6.10
C VAL A 138 -8.95 17.50 -6.19
N GLN A 139 -10.19 17.98 -6.23
CA GLN A 139 -10.57 19.38 -6.28
C GLN A 139 -11.69 19.68 -5.27
N PRO A 140 -11.75 20.89 -4.68
CA PRO A 140 -10.75 21.97 -4.78
C PRO A 140 -9.42 21.59 -4.12
N TRP A 141 -8.39 22.42 -4.29
CA TRP A 141 -7.11 22.23 -3.60
C TRP A 141 -6.49 23.57 -3.19
N VAL A 142 -6.08 23.68 -1.93
CA VAL A 142 -5.42 24.87 -1.37
C VAL A 142 -3.92 24.60 -1.23
N CYS A 143 -3.12 25.25 -2.07
CA CYS A 143 -1.67 25.16 -1.97
C CYS A 143 -1.11 25.88 -0.74
N GLN A 144 0.10 25.50 -0.34
CA GLN A 144 0.89 26.25 0.64
C GLN A 144 1.08 27.72 0.20
N PRO A 145 1.20 28.68 1.15
CA PRO A 145 1.31 30.11 0.83
C PRO A 145 2.48 30.50 -0.10
N THR A 146 3.52 29.68 -0.16
CA THR A 146 4.74 29.88 -0.95
C THR A 146 4.67 29.26 -2.36
N ALA A 147 3.55 28.66 -2.75
CA ALA A 147 3.34 28.09 -4.07
C ALA A 147 3.50 29.12 -5.19
N ARG A 148 4.07 28.68 -6.32
CA ARG A 148 4.28 29.53 -7.50
C ARG A 148 3.17 29.42 -8.54
N ASP A 149 2.35 28.38 -8.44
CA ASP A 149 1.29 28.06 -9.39
C ASP A 149 0.20 27.19 -8.73
N GLU A 150 -0.84 26.87 -9.50
CA GLU A 150 -1.99 26.04 -9.09
C GLU A 150 -1.62 24.55 -8.88
N GLN A 151 -0.40 24.16 -9.25
CA GLN A 151 0.16 22.81 -9.08
C GLN A 151 1.00 22.74 -7.79
N CYS A 152 0.92 23.77 -6.96
CA CYS A 152 1.61 23.94 -5.69
C CYS A 152 3.14 23.84 -5.80
N ASN A 153 3.70 24.15 -6.97
CA ASN A 153 5.14 24.01 -7.19
C ASN A 153 5.93 25.07 -6.41
N GLN A 154 7.04 24.64 -5.81
CA GLN A 154 8.02 25.49 -5.14
C GLN A 154 9.41 24.85 -5.28
N PRO A 155 10.50 25.63 -5.44
CA PRO A 155 11.84 25.07 -5.40
C PRO A 155 12.13 24.42 -4.04
N ALA A 156 12.92 23.35 -4.08
CA ALA A 156 13.39 22.70 -2.87
C ALA A 156 14.22 23.66 -2.00
N GLU A 157 13.96 23.63 -0.70
CA GLU A 157 14.70 24.35 0.33
C GLU A 157 15.62 23.38 1.07
N TYR A 158 16.84 23.84 1.36
CA TYR A 158 17.85 23.06 2.07
C TYR A 158 18.14 23.69 3.42
N THR A 159 17.95 22.92 4.48
CA THR A 159 18.33 23.30 5.84
C THR A 159 19.24 22.22 6.43
N PHE A 160 19.94 22.56 7.50
CA PHE A 160 20.82 21.63 8.18
C PHE A 160 20.38 21.44 9.62
N GLN A 161 20.54 20.20 10.08
CA GLN A 161 20.27 19.78 11.45
C GLN A 161 21.42 18.90 11.95
N TYR A 162 21.48 18.63 13.25
CA TYR A 162 22.48 17.74 13.82
C TYR A 162 21.92 16.98 15.02
N LYS A 163 22.57 15.88 15.39
CA LYS A 163 22.30 15.20 16.66
C LYS A 163 23.25 15.72 17.74
N SER A 164 22.72 16.21 18.85
CA SER A 164 23.52 16.66 19.98
C SER A 164 24.06 15.49 20.82
N THR A 165 25.24 15.67 21.41
CA THR A 165 25.77 14.81 22.48
C THR A 165 25.10 15.03 23.83
N ASN A 166 24.32 16.11 23.99
CA ASN A 166 23.57 16.44 25.19
C ASN A 166 22.27 15.60 25.26
N PRO A 167 22.12 14.69 26.24
CA PRO A 167 20.94 13.84 26.36
C PRO A 167 19.66 14.61 26.72
N SER A 168 19.76 15.88 27.14
CA SER A 168 18.59 16.75 27.37
C SER A 168 18.05 17.41 26.09
N GLN A 169 18.70 17.21 24.93
CA GLN A 169 18.25 17.68 23.63
C GLN A 169 17.89 16.47 22.73
N PRO A 170 16.73 15.84 22.95
CA PRO A 170 16.32 14.71 22.12
C PRO A 170 16.01 15.16 20.68
N GLY A 171 16.15 14.24 19.73
CA GLY A 171 15.89 14.50 18.32
C GLY A 171 17.00 15.29 17.61
N LEU A 172 16.69 15.80 16.42
CA LEU A 172 17.60 16.62 15.64
C LEU A 172 17.44 18.10 15.99
N GLN A 173 18.57 18.80 16.16
CA GLN A 173 18.65 20.22 16.49
C GLN A 173 19.06 21.04 15.24
N PRO A 174 18.71 22.33 15.12
CA PRO A 174 19.17 23.17 14.01
C PRO A 174 20.69 23.27 13.93
N TYR A 175 21.25 23.22 12.73
CA TYR A 175 22.70 23.36 12.47
C TYR A 175 22.95 24.52 11.51
N ASP A 176 23.87 25.40 11.86
CA ASP A 176 24.39 26.43 10.96
C ASP A 176 25.82 26.05 10.53
N PRO A 177 26.05 25.71 9.24
CA PRO A 177 27.40 25.42 8.76
C PRO A 177 28.40 26.56 8.94
N ALA A 178 27.94 27.82 9.03
CA ALA A 178 28.79 28.98 9.25
C ALA A 178 29.15 29.20 10.74
N ASP A 179 28.38 28.63 11.67
CA ASP A 179 28.63 28.64 13.12
C ASP A 179 28.31 27.27 13.74
N PRO A 180 29.14 26.24 13.48
CA PRO A 180 28.84 24.88 13.91
C PRO A 180 28.76 24.74 15.44
N PRO A 181 27.71 24.08 15.99
CA PRO A 181 27.61 23.79 17.42
C PRO A 181 28.79 22.93 17.91
N SER A 182 29.22 23.16 19.16
CA SER A 182 30.36 22.43 19.75
C SER A 182 30.03 21.01 20.20
N ASP A 183 28.74 20.66 20.26
CA ASP A 183 28.22 19.42 20.85
C ASP A 183 27.67 18.43 19.81
N VAL A 184 28.09 18.56 18.54
CA VAL A 184 27.72 17.64 17.46
C VAL A 184 28.20 16.22 17.78
N ALA A 185 27.28 15.26 17.80
CA ALA A 185 27.59 13.85 17.97
C ALA A 185 28.24 13.26 16.72
N THR A 186 28.97 12.15 16.87
CA THR A 186 29.46 11.33 15.76
C THR A 186 28.62 10.06 15.60
N THR A 187 28.68 9.45 14.42
CA THR A 187 28.10 8.13 14.14
C THR A 187 29.00 7.33 13.22
N THR A 188 28.81 6.01 13.21
CA THR A 188 29.45 5.10 12.27
C THR A 188 28.38 4.47 11.40
N THR A 189 28.48 4.68 10.08
CA THR A 189 27.55 4.10 9.10
C THR A 189 27.74 2.58 8.98
N ASP A 190 26.80 1.89 8.34
CA ASP A 190 26.90 0.45 8.07
C ASP A 190 28.12 0.06 7.23
N GLU A 191 28.65 0.98 6.45
CA GLU A 191 29.85 0.77 5.62
C GLU A 191 31.14 1.13 6.37
N GLY A 192 31.03 1.51 7.66
CA GLY A 192 32.17 1.76 8.55
C GLY A 192 32.72 3.17 8.52
N HIS A 193 32.04 4.11 7.86
CA HIS A 193 32.44 5.51 7.82
C HIS A 193 32.07 6.21 9.14
N GLU A 194 33.07 6.70 9.87
CA GLU A 194 32.88 7.56 11.04
C GLU A 194 32.74 9.02 10.60
N VAL A 195 31.59 9.63 10.86
CA VAL A 195 31.26 11.01 10.42
C VAL A 195 30.55 11.80 11.52
N PRO A 196 30.60 13.14 11.48
CA PRO A 196 29.70 13.97 12.27
C PRO A 196 28.23 13.68 11.93
N PHE A 197 27.36 13.65 12.93
CA PHE A 197 25.92 13.49 12.74
C PHE A 197 25.31 14.85 12.35
N VAL A 198 25.71 15.35 11.18
CA VAL A 198 25.12 16.52 10.51
C VAL A 198 24.21 16.01 9.42
N VAL A 199 22.99 16.54 9.36
CA VAL A 199 21.92 16.11 8.48
C VAL A 199 21.53 17.26 7.58
N ARG A 200 21.49 17.02 6.26
CA ARG A 200 20.82 17.93 5.33
C ARG A 200 19.37 17.51 5.19
N LEU A 201 18.45 18.45 5.39
CA LEU A 201 17.03 18.31 5.11
C LEU A 201 16.70 19.09 3.83
N GLU A 202 16.32 18.38 2.78
CA GLU A 202 15.62 18.94 1.62
C GLU A 202 14.11 18.91 1.89
N THR A 203 13.44 20.05 1.74
CA THR A 203 11.97 20.16 1.74
C THR A 203 11.53 20.70 0.39
N GLY A 204 10.63 20.01 -0.30
CA GLY A 204 10.08 20.47 -1.57
C GLY A 204 8.62 20.07 -1.72
N TYR A 205 8.05 20.35 -2.90
CA TYR A 205 6.65 20.04 -3.20
C TYR A 205 6.54 19.27 -4.52
N GLN A 206 5.87 18.11 -4.49
CA GLN A 206 5.57 17.22 -5.62
C GLN A 206 4.17 16.63 -5.45
N ASP A 207 3.46 16.39 -6.55
CA ASP A 207 2.06 15.95 -6.53
C ASP A 207 1.15 16.85 -5.66
N ARG A 208 1.38 18.16 -5.73
CA ARG A 208 0.75 19.23 -4.95
C ARG A 208 0.99 19.20 -3.43
N ASP A 209 1.95 18.40 -2.96
CA ASP A 209 2.20 18.25 -1.53
C ASP A 209 3.67 18.17 -1.12
N GLN A 210 3.95 18.35 0.17
CA GLN A 210 5.31 18.40 0.69
C GLN A 210 5.99 17.02 0.65
N TYR A 211 7.25 17.00 0.24
CA TYR A 211 8.17 15.89 0.50
C TYR A 211 9.37 16.35 1.33
N LYS A 212 9.99 15.41 2.05
CA LYS A 212 11.23 15.60 2.80
C LYS A 212 12.25 14.54 2.41
N ILE A 213 13.51 14.95 2.19
CA ILE A 213 14.66 14.05 2.06
C ILE A 213 15.71 14.43 3.10
N LEU A 214 16.02 13.51 4.01
CA LEU A 214 17.05 13.68 5.04
C LEU A 214 18.21 12.73 4.76
N THR A 215 19.44 13.22 4.88
CA THR A 215 20.65 12.40 4.79
C THR A 215 21.74 12.95 5.69
N LEU A 216 22.61 12.09 6.21
CA LEU A 216 23.91 12.55 6.72
C LEU A 216 24.65 13.31 5.62
N PHE A 217 25.27 14.43 5.96
CA PHE A 217 25.83 15.37 4.99
C PHE A 217 27.06 16.10 5.53
N ASP A 218 28.12 16.12 4.74
CA ASP A 218 29.27 16.99 4.92
C ASP A 218 29.05 18.29 4.10
N PRO A 219 28.93 19.46 4.75
CA PRO A 219 28.72 20.74 4.06
C PRO A 219 29.91 21.19 3.19
N ASP A 220 31.10 20.63 3.40
CA ASP A 220 32.31 20.98 2.66
C ASP A 220 32.52 20.11 1.41
N GLU A 221 31.71 19.05 1.24
CA GLU A 221 31.78 18.16 0.09
C GLU A 221 30.63 18.41 -0.92
N GLU A 222 30.93 18.32 -2.22
CA GLU A 222 29.87 18.36 -3.23
C GLU A 222 29.07 17.05 -3.25
N TRP A 223 27.77 17.15 -3.56
CA TRP A 223 26.92 15.99 -3.84
C TRP A 223 26.45 16.00 -5.28
N ARG A 224 26.61 14.88 -5.99
CA ARG A 224 26.10 14.65 -7.34
C ARG A 224 25.46 13.24 -7.41
N PRO A 225 24.46 13.00 -8.26
CA PRO A 225 23.78 11.69 -8.32
C PRO A 225 24.68 10.52 -8.75
N TRP A 226 25.76 10.79 -9.49
CA TRP A 226 26.78 9.81 -9.89
C TRP A 226 28.01 9.78 -8.97
N SER A 227 28.03 10.61 -7.93
CA SER A 227 29.08 10.67 -6.92
C SER A 227 28.47 11.13 -5.59
N PRO A 228 27.61 10.29 -4.95
CA PRO A 228 27.09 10.61 -3.64
C PRO A 228 28.21 10.65 -2.60
N GLN A 229 28.02 11.39 -1.50
CA GLN A 229 28.99 11.41 -0.41
C GLN A 229 29.01 10.05 0.31
N GLN A 230 30.17 9.69 0.88
CA GLN A 230 30.46 8.32 1.34
C GLN A 230 29.58 7.86 2.52
N GLN A 231 28.98 8.78 3.27
CA GLN A 231 28.12 8.39 4.38
C GLN A 231 26.75 7.84 3.95
N TRP A 232 26.34 7.95 2.68
CA TRP A 232 25.12 7.30 2.20
C TRP A 232 25.40 5.93 1.61
N ASN A 233 24.80 4.91 2.24
CA ASN A 233 24.93 3.50 1.87
C ASN A 233 23.93 3.07 0.77
N HIS A 234 23.30 4.03 0.09
CA HIS A 234 22.29 3.83 -0.96
C HIS A 234 20.96 3.20 -0.51
N LYS A 235 20.69 3.10 0.79
CA LYS A 235 19.44 2.56 1.34
C LYS A 235 18.47 3.69 1.69
N VAL A 236 17.16 3.38 1.66
CA VAL A 236 16.09 4.36 1.93
C VAL A 236 15.12 3.82 2.97
N LEU A 237 14.79 4.64 3.98
CA LEU A 237 13.67 4.44 4.89
C LEU A 237 12.54 5.43 4.59
N ILE A 238 11.29 4.96 4.56
CA ILE A 238 10.10 5.77 4.35
C ILE A 238 9.14 5.66 5.55
N PRO A 239 9.12 6.66 6.46
CA PRO A 239 8.12 6.78 7.50
C PRO A 239 6.77 7.19 6.94
N HIS A 240 5.69 6.59 7.45
CA HIS A 240 4.32 6.87 7.05
C HIS A 240 3.49 7.49 8.17
N GLY A 241 2.46 8.27 7.81
CA GLY A 241 1.48 8.81 8.76
C GLY A 241 0.26 7.90 8.96
N GLY A 242 -0.52 8.18 10.00
CA GLY A 242 -1.60 7.30 10.49
C GLY A 242 -2.98 7.86 10.15
N ASN A 243 -4.05 7.21 10.63
CA ASN A 243 -5.45 7.61 10.38
C ASN A 243 -5.86 7.50 8.89
N CYS A 244 -7.04 7.96 8.51
CA CYS A 244 -7.50 8.09 7.12
C CYS A 244 -8.30 9.40 6.99
N GLY A 245 -7.86 10.29 6.11
CA GLY A 245 -8.47 11.60 5.89
C GLY A 245 -8.47 12.02 4.43
N TYR A 246 -9.19 13.09 4.13
CA TYR A 246 -9.52 13.52 2.77
C TYR A 246 -9.29 15.03 2.66
N THR A 247 -8.08 15.47 2.99
CA THR A 247 -7.68 16.88 2.96
C THR A 247 -7.64 17.41 1.53
N HIS A 248 -8.05 18.65 1.34
CA HIS A 248 -8.05 19.41 0.09
C HIS A 248 -7.00 20.55 0.13
N ALA A 249 -5.85 20.31 0.77
CA ALA A 249 -4.79 21.29 0.93
C ALA A 249 -3.43 20.61 1.05
N SER A 250 -2.35 21.34 0.76
CA SER A 250 -0.99 20.83 1.01
C SER A 250 -0.74 20.67 2.52
N GLY A 251 -0.07 19.59 2.91
CA GLY A 251 0.28 19.24 4.28
C GLY A 251 1.78 19.09 4.52
N GLU A 252 2.14 18.42 5.62
CA GLU A 252 3.52 18.18 6.01
C GLU A 252 3.88 16.69 5.98
N ALA A 253 5.09 16.39 5.49
CA ALA A 253 5.58 15.01 5.43
C ALA A 253 5.93 14.46 6.83
N PRO A 254 5.38 13.30 7.24
CA PRO A 254 5.58 12.73 8.58
C PRO A 254 6.95 12.06 8.73
N LEU A 255 7.54 12.13 9.93
CA LEU A 255 8.82 11.46 10.23
C LEU A 255 8.77 10.54 11.45
N GLN A 256 7.79 10.74 12.33
CA GLN A 256 7.74 10.09 13.63
C GLN A 256 7.45 8.59 13.49
N ASP A 257 8.07 7.79 14.36
CA ASP A 257 7.74 6.39 14.48
C ASP A 257 6.27 6.21 14.87
N TYR A 258 5.75 5.02 14.60
CA TYR A 258 4.37 4.66 14.89
C TYR A 258 3.35 5.63 14.28
N SER A 259 3.73 6.29 13.19
CA SER A 259 2.89 7.24 12.47
C SER A 259 2.39 8.41 13.33
N GLY A 260 3.16 8.80 14.35
CA GLY A 260 2.80 9.88 15.29
C GLY A 260 1.66 9.51 16.24
N THR A 261 1.24 8.23 16.29
CA THR A 261 0.15 7.75 17.15
C THR A 261 0.46 7.95 18.64
N PHE A 262 1.75 7.91 19.00
CA PHE A 262 2.22 8.09 20.37
C PHE A 262 3.08 9.35 20.47
N PRO A 263 3.01 10.08 21.61
CA PRO A 263 3.94 11.16 21.87
C PRO A 263 5.39 10.68 21.78
N PRO A 264 6.32 11.51 21.28
CA PRO A 264 7.74 11.16 21.25
C PRO A 264 8.23 10.73 22.64
N ASN A 265 8.97 9.63 22.69
CA ASN A 265 9.57 9.13 23.93
C ASN A 265 11.06 9.48 23.95
N PRO A 266 11.53 10.46 24.75
CA PRO A 266 12.94 10.85 24.77
C PRO A 266 13.92 9.71 25.14
N ALA A 267 13.42 8.63 25.76
CA ALA A 267 14.23 7.46 26.11
C ALA A 267 14.44 6.49 24.93
N VAL A 268 13.65 6.62 23.86
CA VAL A 268 13.75 5.76 22.67
C VAL A 268 13.84 6.65 21.44
N GLN A 269 14.98 6.57 20.76
CA GLN A 269 15.20 7.31 19.53
C GLN A 269 14.28 6.80 18.41
N ASP A 270 13.69 7.71 17.63
CA ASP A 270 12.92 7.33 16.44
C ASP A 270 13.79 6.62 15.40
N SER A 271 13.20 5.65 14.70
CA SER A 271 13.87 4.81 13.70
C SER A 271 14.45 5.61 12.53
N TYR A 272 13.87 6.76 12.18
CA TYR A 272 14.43 7.63 11.13
C TYR A 272 15.81 8.21 11.50
N ILE A 273 16.03 8.55 12.78
CA ILE A 273 17.34 9.01 13.26
C ILE A 273 18.32 7.83 13.30
N THR A 274 17.84 6.64 13.66
CA THR A 274 18.66 5.42 13.63
C THR A 274 19.07 5.06 12.20
N ALA A 275 18.15 5.18 11.24
CA ALA A 275 18.43 4.99 9.83
C ALA A 275 19.51 5.96 9.33
N LEU A 276 19.36 7.25 9.62
CA LEU A 276 20.37 8.27 9.31
C LEU A 276 21.73 7.89 9.88
N GLY A 277 21.80 7.52 11.17
CA GLY A 277 23.06 7.13 11.82
C GLY A 277 23.76 5.93 11.17
N ARG A 278 23.00 5.03 10.56
CA ARG A 278 23.49 3.86 9.81
C ARG A 278 23.83 4.16 8.35
N GLY A 279 23.62 5.40 7.91
CA GLY A 279 23.93 5.87 6.56
C GLY A 279 22.78 5.76 5.57
N PHE A 280 21.54 5.57 6.02
CA PHE A 280 20.36 5.60 5.14
C PHE A 280 20.00 7.05 4.79
N VAL A 281 19.31 7.20 3.66
CA VAL A 281 18.45 8.37 3.41
C VAL A 281 17.07 8.09 4.02
N VAL A 282 16.46 9.12 4.61
CA VAL A 282 15.04 9.10 4.97
C VAL A 282 14.28 9.91 3.95
N LEU A 283 13.30 9.30 3.28
CA LEU A 283 12.39 9.96 2.34
C LEU A 283 10.98 9.91 2.93
N SER A 284 10.23 11.01 2.86
CA SER A 284 8.84 11.05 3.32
C SER A 284 8.01 11.97 2.44
N THR A 285 6.75 11.62 2.19
CA THR A 285 5.78 12.46 1.49
C THR A 285 4.57 12.71 2.38
N ALA A 286 4.01 13.92 2.33
CA ALA A 286 2.79 14.27 3.06
C ALA A 286 1.59 13.43 2.61
N LEU A 287 1.58 13.00 1.34
CA LEU A 287 0.52 12.17 0.79
C LEU A 287 0.52 10.74 1.37
N ASP A 288 1.66 10.24 1.86
CA ASP A 288 1.78 8.97 2.59
C ASP A 288 1.42 9.06 4.07
N ASN A 289 0.98 10.24 4.52
CA ASN A 289 0.16 10.34 5.71
C ASN A 289 -1.29 10.02 5.34
N LEU A 290 -1.74 8.79 5.62
CA LEU A 290 -3.09 8.36 5.25
C LEU A 290 -4.18 9.26 5.87
N GLY A 291 -3.94 9.82 7.05
CA GLY A 291 -4.81 10.79 7.74
C GLY A 291 -4.92 12.15 7.07
N HIS A 292 -4.01 12.44 6.14
CA HIS A 292 -4.03 13.62 5.27
C HIS A 292 -4.61 13.27 3.89
N ASN A 293 -4.13 12.19 3.28
CA ASN A 293 -4.54 11.73 1.96
C ASN A 293 -4.85 10.24 1.97
N CYS A 294 -6.12 9.90 2.06
CA CYS A 294 -6.63 8.53 2.04
C CYS A 294 -6.94 8.07 0.62
N ASN A 295 -5.93 8.17 -0.25
CA ASN A 295 -6.02 7.77 -1.66
C ASN A 295 -4.77 6.97 -2.05
N LEU A 296 -4.93 5.65 -2.12
CA LEU A 296 -3.89 4.68 -2.51
C LEU A 296 -3.11 5.10 -3.76
N VAL A 297 -3.81 5.64 -4.76
CA VAL A 297 -3.20 5.89 -6.06
C VAL A 297 -2.30 7.11 -6.01
N THR A 298 -2.78 8.18 -5.37
CA THR A 298 -2.01 9.41 -5.13
C THR A 298 -0.81 9.13 -4.22
N GLN A 299 -0.95 8.24 -3.23
CA GLN A 299 0.18 7.77 -2.40
C GLN A 299 1.26 7.06 -3.22
N ALA A 300 0.87 6.11 -4.07
CA ALA A 300 1.83 5.42 -4.92
C ALA A 300 2.53 6.39 -5.90
N GLU A 301 1.80 7.39 -6.39
CA GLU A 301 2.32 8.42 -7.28
C GLU A 301 3.33 9.33 -6.58
N SER A 302 3.02 9.82 -5.38
CA SER A 302 3.93 10.66 -4.60
C SER A 302 5.22 9.94 -4.23
N LEU A 303 5.13 8.67 -3.81
CA LEU A 303 6.29 7.82 -3.54
C LEU A 303 7.16 7.63 -4.78
N MET A 304 6.52 7.40 -5.93
CA MET A 304 7.21 7.25 -7.21
C MET A 304 7.98 8.53 -7.57
N MET A 305 7.33 9.68 -7.51
CA MET A 305 7.91 10.97 -7.86
C MET A 305 9.03 11.37 -6.89
N ALA A 306 8.86 11.11 -5.60
CA ALA A 306 9.85 11.42 -4.59
C ALA A 306 11.09 10.49 -4.67
N LYS A 307 10.90 9.21 -5.02
CA LYS A 307 12.02 8.30 -5.33
C LYS A 307 12.76 8.72 -6.60
N GLU A 308 12.05 9.17 -7.64
CA GLU A 308 12.66 9.75 -8.84
C GLU A 308 13.53 10.96 -8.49
N ARG A 309 12.98 11.91 -7.74
CA ARG A 309 13.70 13.09 -7.22
C ARG A 309 14.95 12.70 -6.43
N LEU A 310 14.85 11.69 -5.57
CA LEU A 310 16.00 11.16 -4.84
C LEU A 310 17.09 10.64 -5.78
N VAL A 311 16.72 9.87 -6.81
CA VAL A 311 17.70 9.34 -7.77
C VAL A 311 18.38 10.43 -8.58
N GLU A 312 17.65 11.47 -8.95
CA GLU A 312 18.15 12.57 -9.79
C GLU A 312 19.12 13.48 -9.06
N GLN A 313 18.92 13.68 -7.75
CA GLN A 313 19.75 14.59 -6.97
C GLN A 313 20.80 13.89 -6.14
N TYR A 314 20.46 12.75 -5.55
CA TYR A 314 21.29 12.08 -4.57
C TYR A 314 21.99 10.85 -5.16
N GLY A 315 21.29 10.05 -5.96
CA GLY A 315 21.88 8.91 -6.67
C GLY A 315 21.04 7.64 -6.57
N ARG A 316 21.58 6.52 -7.09
CA ARG A 316 20.82 5.27 -7.22
C ARG A 316 20.53 4.63 -5.86
N ILE A 317 19.42 3.91 -5.76
CA ILE A 317 18.93 3.24 -4.56
C ILE A 317 19.24 1.74 -4.65
N ARG A 318 19.65 1.13 -3.53
CA ARG A 318 19.79 -0.32 -3.37
C ARG A 318 18.44 -0.95 -3.03
N TYR A 319 17.79 -0.49 -1.98
CA TYR A 319 16.45 -0.93 -1.61
C TYR A 319 15.74 0.09 -0.71
N THR A 320 14.41 -0.03 -0.64
CA THR A 320 13.53 0.85 0.14
C THR A 320 12.75 0.06 1.19
N ILE A 321 12.78 0.56 2.43
CA ILE A 321 12.03 0.03 3.58
C ILE A 321 10.93 1.03 3.95
N GLY A 322 9.69 0.57 4.03
CA GLY A 322 8.59 1.33 4.63
C GLY A 322 8.50 1.08 6.14
N THR A 323 8.03 2.06 6.91
CA THR A 323 7.65 1.89 8.31
C THR A 323 6.42 2.71 8.69
N GLY A 324 5.50 2.14 9.48
CA GLY A 324 4.26 2.84 9.85
C GLY A 324 3.27 1.99 10.65
N CYS A 325 2.42 2.69 11.43
CA CYS A 325 1.38 2.12 12.27
C CYS A 325 -0.01 2.44 11.69
N SER A 326 -0.99 1.53 11.80
CA SER A 326 -2.39 1.80 11.45
C SER A 326 -2.51 2.30 10.00
N GLY A 327 -2.85 3.57 9.76
CA GLY A 327 -2.83 4.15 8.41
C GLY A 327 -1.50 3.95 7.66
N GLY A 328 -0.37 4.04 8.35
CA GLY A 328 0.94 3.80 7.73
C GLY A 328 1.19 2.34 7.36
N SER A 329 0.52 1.40 8.02
CA SER A 329 0.53 0.00 7.59
C SER A 329 -0.36 -0.23 6.36
N ILE A 330 -1.47 0.51 6.25
CA ILE A 330 -2.39 0.42 5.11
C ILE A 330 -1.69 0.89 3.83
N VAL A 331 -1.02 2.05 3.86
CA VAL A 331 -0.29 2.57 2.69
C VAL A 331 0.73 1.54 2.21
N GLN A 332 1.57 1.05 3.11
CA GLN A 332 2.58 0.03 2.79
C GLN A 332 1.97 -1.22 2.16
N ASN A 333 0.93 -1.79 2.76
CA ASN A 333 0.27 -3.00 2.29
C ASN A 333 -0.40 -2.82 0.92
N THR A 334 -1.20 -1.76 0.78
CA THR A 334 -1.96 -1.48 -0.45
C THR A 334 -1.05 -1.07 -1.60
N VAL A 335 -0.04 -0.23 -1.36
CA VAL A 335 0.95 0.17 -2.38
C VAL A 335 1.82 -1.01 -2.80
N ALA A 336 2.28 -1.87 -1.88
CA ALA A 336 3.06 -3.05 -2.24
C ALA A 336 2.25 -4.02 -3.13
N ASN A 337 0.95 -4.15 -2.90
CA ASN A 337 0.06 -4.98 -3.72
C ASN A 337 -0.33 -4.34 -5.07
N ALA A 338 -0.57 -3.02 -5.11
CA ALA A 338 -1.05 -2.32 -6.30
C ALA A 338 0.09 -1.81 -7.21
N TYR A 339 1.25 -1.49 -6.65
CA TYR A 339 2.41 -0.92 -7.35
C TYR A 339 3.70 -1.61 -6.90
N PRO A 340 3.84 -2.93 -7.19
CA PRO A 340 4.99 -3.72 -6.76
C PRO A 340 6.30 -3.12 -7.28
N GLY A 341 7.33 -3.13 -6.43
CA GLY A 341 8.66 -2.55 -6.70
C GLY A 341 8.93 -1.19 -6.03
N ILE A 342 7.89 -0.51 -5.51
CA ILE A 342 8.09 0.70 -4.69
C ILE A 342 8.84 0.35 -3.39
N TYR A 343 8.47 -0.76 -2.74
CA TYR A 343 9.10 -1.28 -1.53
C TYR A 343 9.81 -2.61 -1.78
N GLN A 344 10.90 -2.84 -1.05
CA GLN A 344 11.53 -4.17 -0.92
C GLN A 344 11.25 -4.77 0.47
N GLY A 345 11.05 -3.94 1.50
CA GLY A 345 10.70 -4.38 2.85
C GLY A 345 9.61 -3.51 3.49
N LEU A 346 8.67 -4.14 4.20
CA LEU A 346 7.62 -3.47 4.97
C LEU A 346 7.80 -3.70 6.47
N ILE A 347 7.78 -2.62 7.25
CA ILE A 347 7.69 -2.66 8.70
C ILE A 347 6.32 -2.13 9.09
N THR A 348 5.42 -3.03 9.47
CA THR A 348 4.03 -2.68 9.78
C THR A 348 3.76 -2.85 11.27
N THR A 349 3.05 -1.88 11.85
CA THR A 349 2.66 -1.89 13.27
C THR A 349 1.18 -1.58 13.44
N CYS A 350 0.56 -2.07 14.52
CA CYS A 350 -0.88 -1.87 14.80
C CYS A 350 -1.75 -1.98 13.54
N SER A 351 -1.49 -3.07 12.81
CA SER A 351 -1.61 -3.09 11.35
C SER A 351 -3.01 -3.33 10.86
N TYR A 352 -3.39 -2.66 9.77
CA TYR A 352 -4.54 -2.98 8.93
C TYR A 352 -4.06 -3.31 7.51
N PRO A 353 -4.72 -4.24 6.80
CA PRO A 353 -4.36 -4.55 5.43
C PRO A 353 -4.81 -3.47 4.44
N ASP A 354 -5.97 -2.82 4.69
CA ASP A 354 -6.57 -1.78 3.86
C ASP A 354 -7.72 -1.04 4.57
N VAL A 355 -8.17 0.08 4.00
CA VAL A 355 -9.32 0.86 4.49
C VAL A 355 -10.66 0.18 4.17
N VAL A 356 -10.78 -0.49 3.02
CA VAL A 356 -12.07 -0.90 2.45
C VAL A 356 -12.70 -2.08 3.22
N SER A 357 -11.92 -3.07 3.62
CA SER A 357 -12.34 -4.17 4.50
C SER A 357 -12.63 -3.68 5.92
N THR A 358 -11.85 -2.72 6.41
CA THR A 358 -12.08 -2.04 7.69
C THR A 358 -13.38 -1.24 7.70
N LEU A 359 -13.67 -0.54 6.59
CA LEU A 359 -14.94 0.17 6.41
C LEU A 359 -16.14 -0.77 6.49
N ALA A 360 -16.05 -1.97 5.90
CA ALA A 360 -17.12 -2.96 6.01
C ALA A 360 -17.35 -3.40 7.46
N GLN A 361 -16.28 -3.70 8.21
CA GLN A 361 -16.36 -4.01 9.64
C GLN A 361 -17.04 -2.87 10.42
N PHE A 362 -16.61 -1.63 10.20
CA PHE A 362 -17.10 -0.48 10.95
C PHE A 362 -18.53 -0.07 10.56
N ALA A 363 -18.92 -0.25 9.30
CA ALA A 363 -20.30 -0.08 8.85
C ALA A 363 -21.25 -1.07 9.54
N ASP A 364 -20.82 -2.33 9.67
CA ASP A 364 -21.60 -3.36 10.37
C ASP A 364 -21.75 -3.02 11.87
N LEU A 365 -20.67 -2.53 12.51
CA LEU A 365 -20.72 -2.08 13.91
C LEU A 365 -21.64 -0.87 14.09
N HIS A 366 -21.62 0.10 13.17
CA HIS A 366 -22.52 1.25 13.19
C HIS A 366 -24.00 0.85 13.15
N LEU A 367 -24.34 -0.11 12.27
CA LEU A 367 -25.69 -0.67 12.18
C LEU A 367 -26.09 -1.44 13.46
N LEU A 368 -25.17 -2.26 13.98
CA LEU A 368 -25.41 -3.00 15.22
C LEU A 368 -25.64 -2.06 16.42
N ARG A 369 -24.85 -0.99 16.54
CA ARG A 369 -25.06 0.05 17.56
C ARG A 369 -26.43 0.71 17.42
N SER A 370 -26.81 1.08 16.19
CA SER A 370 -28.10 1.72 15.93
C SER A 370 -29.28 0.86 16.42
N TYR A 371 -29.18 -0.48 16.34
CA TYR A 371 -30.20 -1.40 16.87
C TYR A 371 -30.05 -1.67 18.38
N PHE A 372 -28.82 -1.92 18.88
CA PHE A 372 -28.60 -2.27 20.28
C PHE A 372 -28.77 -1.10 21.25
N GLU A 373 -28.43 0.11 20.83
CA GLU A 373 -28.51 1.32 21.67
C GLU A 373 -29.88 1.99 21.62
N ASP A 374 -30.82 1.49 20.78
CA ASP A 374 -32.22 1.91 20.75
C ASP A 374 -33.18 0.76 21.13
N PRO A 375 -33.48 0.60 22.44
CA PRO A 375 -34.42 -0.42 22.90
C PRO A 375 -35.83 -0.29 22.34
N SER A 376 -36.21 0.83 21.71
CA SER A 376 -37.50 0.96 21.04
C SER A 376 -37.61 0.12 19.76
N GLN A 377 -36.47 -0.29 19.19
CA GLN A 377 -36.40 -1.23 18.08
C GLN A 377 -36.68 -2.67 18.52
N TRP A 378 -36.49 -3.02 19.80
CA TRP A 378 -36.54 -4.41 20.23
C TRP A 378 -37.97 -4.96 20.23
N GLY A 379 -38.14 -6.15 19.64
CA GLY A 379 -39.41 -6.85 19.68
C GLY A 379 -39.87 -7.21 21.10
N PRO A 380 -41.18 -7.46 21.33
CA PRO A 380 -41.67 -7.91 22.62
C PRO A 380 -40.94 -9.16 23.13
N GLY A 381 -40.36 -9.08 24.33
CA GLY A 381 -39.61 -10.18 24.94
C GLY A 381 -38.16 -10.33 24.46
N VAL A 382 -37.71 -9.49 23.53
CA VAL A 382 -36.30 -9.37 23.13
C VAL A 382 -35.61 -8.40 24.08
N LEU A 383 -34.54 -8.86 24.72
CA LEU A 383 -33.70 -8.08 25.62
C LEU A 383 -32.25 -8.44 25.36
N TRP A 384 -31.35 -7.46 25.35
CA TRP A 384 -29.94 -7.67 25.10
C TRP A 384 -29.09 -7.32 26.33
N SER A 385 -28.19 -8.22 26.73
CA SER A 385 -27.11 -7.85 27.64
C SER A 385 -25.89 -7.33 26.87
N PRO A 386 -25.02 -6.50 27.49
CA PRO A 386 -23.77 -6.07 26.85
C PRO A 386 -22.86 -7.22 26.38
N THR A 387 -22.88 -8.37 27.08
CA THR A 387 -22.12 -9.55 26.68
C THR A 387 -22.72 -10.26 25.47
N GLN A 388 -24.05 -10.23 25.31
CA GLN A 388 -24.71 -10.75 24.11
C GLN A 388 -24.48 -9.85 22.90
N MET A 389 -24.51 -8.52 23.09
CA MET A 389 -24.13 -7.55 22.06
C MET A 389 -22.70 -7.80 21.57
N ALA A 390 -21.76 -7.90 22.50
CA ALA A 390 -20.35 -8.18 22.20
C ALA A 390 -20.16 -9.52 21.45
N ALA A 391 -20.90 -10.56 21.82
CA ALA A 391 -20.86 -11.85 21.13
C ALA A 391 -21.35 -11.77 19.67
N VAL A 392 -22.35 -10.92 19.38
CA VAL A 392 -22.81 -10.67 17.99
C VAL A 392 -21.77 -9.87 17.20
N GLU A 393 -21.10 -8.93 17.87
CA GLU A 393 -20.08 -8.07 17.27
C GLU A 393 -18.74 -8.79 17.02
N GLY A 394 -18.56 -9.98 17.61
CA GLY A 394 -17.32 -10.75 17.53
C GLY A 394 -16.25 -10.29 18.51
N HIS A 395 -16.62 -9.57 19.56
CA HIS A 395 -15.72 -8.92 20.50
C HIS A 395 -15.99 -9.32 21.95
N ILE A 396 -15.07 -8.99 22.86
CA ILE A 396 -15.25 -9.23 24.31
C ILE A 396 -16.11 -8.17 25.01
N ALA A 397 -16.32 -7.02 24.37
CA ALA A 397 -17.05 -5.90 24.93
C ALA A 397 -17.61 -5.00 23.82
N HIS A 398 -18.85 -4.51 24.04
CA HIS A 398 -19.55 -3.57 23.18
C HIS A 398 -18.84 -2.20 23.05
N LEU A 399 -18.00 -1.84 24.03
CA LEU A 399 -17.22 -0.61 23.99
C LEU A 399 -16.36 -0.49 22.71
N ASN A 400 -15.90 -1.60 22.14
CA ASN A 400 -15.14 -1.57 20.90
C ASN A 400 -15.98 -1.06 19.72
N ALA A 401 -17.25 -1.47 19.64
CA ALA A 401 -18.17 -0.95 18.62
C ALA A 401 -18.34 0.55 18.76
N VAL A 402 -18.50 1.04 20.00
CA VAL A 402 -18.62 2.47 20.30
C VAL A 402 -17.39 3.25 19.83
N VAL A 403 -16.18 2.77 20.18
CA VAL A 403 -14.94 3.44 19.78
C VAL A 403 -14.74 3.37 18.26
N ALA A 404 -14.97 2.22 17.62
CA ALA A 404 -14.87 2.06 16.17
C ALA A 404 -15.80 3.04 15.43
N ASP A 405 -17.02 3.20 15.91
CA ASP A 405 -18.01 4.04 15.27
C ASP A 405 -17.77 5.55 15.51
N GLU A 406 -17.64 5.97 16.78
CA GLU A 406 -17.45 7.39 17.13
C GLU A 406 -16.11 7.95 16.66
N ALA A 407 -15.02 7.17 16.74
CA ALA A 407 -13.68 7.65 16.42
C ALA A 407 -13.30 7.49 14.95
N PHE A 408 -13.93 6.56 14.22
CA PHE A 408 -13.53 6.22 12.84
C PHE A 408 -14.70 6.23 11.87
N PHE A 409 -15.73 5.38 12.05
CA PHE A 409 -16.77 5.20 11.04
C PHE A 409 -17.47 6.50 10.65
N LYS A 410 -17.95 7.27 11.64
CA LYS A 410 -18.66 8.54 11.38
C LYS A 410 -17.81 9.51 10.58
N ARG A 411 -16.52 9.60 10.88
CA ARG A 411 -15.57 10.39 10.10
C ARG A 411 -15.42 9.86 8.68
N LEU A 412 -15.37 8.54 8.47
CA LEU A 412 -15.16 7.97 7.13
C LEU A 412 -16.41 7.98 6.23
N SER A 413 -17.60 8.10 6.82
CA SER A 413 -18.87 7.90 6.13
C SER A 413 -19.77 9.14 6.06
N ASN A 414 -19.61 10.12 6.94
CA ASN A 414 -20.41 11.35 6.91
C ASN A 414 -19.82 12.38 5.91
N PRO A 415 -20.47 12.62 4.76
CA PRO A 415 -19.94 13.50 3.71
C PRO A 415 -19.92 14.99 4.07
N SER A 416 -20.64 15.37 5.14
CA SER A 416 -20.75 16.76 5.62
C SER A 416 -19.77 17.10 6.73
N GLU A 417 -18.90 16.16 7.15
CA GLU A 417 -17.83 16.44 8.10
C GLU A 417 -16.83 17.46 7.52
N PRO A 418 -16.30 18.39 8.33
CA PRO A 418 -15.26 19.30 7.87
C PRO A 418 -14.01 18.56 7.39
N CYS A 419 -13.48 19.00 6.25
CA CYS A 419 -12.15 18.63 5.79
C CYS A 419 -11.33 19.87 5.45
N ASP A 420 -10.02 19.81 5.72
CA ASP A 420 -9.12 20.94 5.52
C ASP A 420 -9.08 21.34 4.05
N GLY A 421 -9.10 22.65 3.78
CA GLY A 421 -9.09 23.20 2.41
C GLY A 421 -10.46 23.35 1.75
N VAL A 422 -11.56 23.04 2.44
CA VAL A 422 -12.94 23.22 1.95
C VAL A 422 -13.71 24.17 2.88
N GLY A 423 -14.26 25.25 2.36
CA GLY A 423 -15.12 26.17 3.12
C GLY A 423 -16.47 25.54 3.50
N ASP A 424 -17.10 26.03 4.58
CA ASP A 424 -18.42 25.54 5.02
C ASP A 424 -19.51 25.73 3.94
N ASP A 425 -19.41 26.76 3.11
CA ASP A 425 -20.33 27.06 2.00
C ASP A 425 -20.05 26.24 0.73
N GLU A 426 -18.85 25.70 0.57
CA GLU A 426 -18.47 24.80 -0.52
C GLU A 426 -18.78 23.33 -0.19
N ARG A 427 -18.84 23.00 1.10
CA ARG A 427 -19.04 21.63 1.60
C ARG A 427 -20.45 21.11 1.29
N TYR A 428 -20.54 19.80 1.05
CA TYR A 428 -21.79 19.10 0.84
C TYR A 428 -22.73 19.24 2.04
N ASP A 429 -23.96 19.61 1.74
CA ASP A 429 -25.10 19.53 2.65
C ASP A 429 -26.30 19.01 1.86
N ALA A 430 -26.94 17.97 2.37
CA ALA A 430 -27.96 17.22 1.63
C ALA A 430 -29.21 18.06 1.28
N GLU A 431 -29.45 19.18 1.97
CA GLU A 431 -30.61 20.06 1.75
C GLU A 431 -30.24 21.38 1.07
N SER A 432 -29.16 22.02 1.51
CA SER A 432 -28.79 23.39 1.11
C SER A 432 -27.68 23.44 0.06
N ASN A 433 -26.84 22.40 -0.05
CA ASN A 433 -25.77 22.33 -1.03
C ASN A 433 -25.51 20.87 -1.50
N PRO A 434 -26.49 20.23 -2.17
CA PRO A 434 -26.36 18.82 -2.57
C PRO A 434 -25.26 18.58 -3.62
N GLY A 435 -24.77 19.66 -4.27
CA GLY A 435 -23.67 19.62 -5.24
C GLY A 435 -22.28 19.88 -4.65
N GLY A 436 -22.19 20.19 -3.35
CA GLY A 436 -20.96 20.57 -2.67
C GLY A 436 -19.89 19.47 -2.60
N VAL A 437 -18.71 19.85 -2.11
CA VAL A 437 -17.58 18.95 -1.91
C VAL A 437 -17.93 17.96 -0.80
N ARG A 438 -17.92 16.68 -1.15
CA ARG A 438 -18.18 15.59 -0.20
C ARG A 438 -16.86 15.14 0.40
N CYS A 439 -16.66 15.45 1.68
CA CYS A 439 -15.48 15.09 2.44
C CYS A 439 -15.58 13.63 2.92
N LEU A 440 -15.56 12.65 2.00
CA LEU A 440 -15.53 11.22 2.35
C LEU A 440 -14.69 10.40 1.38
N LEU A 441 -14.29 9.21 1.84
CA LEU A 441 -13.44 8.27 1.11
C LEU A 441 -13.93 7.97 -0.32
N MET A 442 -15.24 7.75 -0.49
CA MET A 442 -15.80 7.30 -1.78
C MET A 442 -15.61 8.34 -2.89
N ASP A 443 -15.88 9.60 -2.57
CA ASP A 443 -15.72 10.72 -3.51
C ASP A 443 -14.24 11.11 -3.65
N TYR A 444 -13.45 11.01 -2.57
CA TYR A 444 -12.01 11.28 -2.59
C TYR A 444 -11.21 10.29 -3.45
N MET A 445 -11.70 9.04 -3.56
CA MET A 445 -11.16 7.99 -4.44
C MET A 445 -12.07 7.72 -5.65
N ILE A 446 -12.83 8.71 -6.12
CA ILE A 446 -13.79 8.50 -7.23
C ILE A 446 -13.13 8.00 -8.51
N ASN A 447 -11.86 8.32 -8.79
CA ASN A 447 -11.12 7.74 -9.91
C ASN A 447 -11.03 6.21 -9.80
N VAL A 448 -10.92 5.70 -8.57
CA VAL A 448 -10.84 4.27 -8.27
C VAL A 448 -12.23 3.63 -8.30
N PHE A 449 -13.15 4.07 -7.45
CA PHE A 449 -14.46 3.42 -7.31
C PHE A 449 -15.42 3.75 -8.46
N GLY A 450 -15.20 4.88 -9.13
CA GLY A 450 -16.09 5.47 -10.12
C GLY A 450 -17.39 6.00 -9.53
N PRO A 451 -18.16 6.76 -10.33
CA PRO A 451 -19.45 7.26 -9.91
C PRO A 451 -20.47 6.12 -9.83
N ARG A 452 -21.40 6.22 -8.88
CA ARG A 452 -22.58 5.34 -8.79
C ARG A 452 -23.41 5.45 -10.07
N PRO A 453 -23.94 4.33 -10.59
CA PRO A 453 -24.78 4.35 -11.77
C PRO A 453 -26.20 4.89 -11.46
N PRO A 454 -26.92 5.46 -12.45
CA PRO A 454 -28.21 6.13 -12.24
C PRO A 454 -29.29 5.31 -11.54
N GLU A 455 -29.30 4.00 -11.72
CA GLU A 455 -30.22 3.07 -11.05
C GLU A 455 -30.03 3.02 -9.53
N LEU A 456 -28.88 3.45 -9.02
CA LEU A 456 -28.59 3.53 -7.58
C LEU A 456 -28.77 4.96 -7.04
N TRP A 457 -29.09 5.96 -7.86
CA TRP A 457 -29.06 7.35 -7.41
C TRP A 457 -30.13 7.65 -6.36
N GLY A 458 -29.68 8.23 -5.24
CA GLY A 458 -30.53 8.88 -4.27
C GLY A 458 -31.11 10.20 -4.78
N GLN A 459 -31.91 10.87 -3.95
CA GLN A 459 -32.55 12.14 -4.31
C GLN A 459 -31.51 13.21 -4.71
N GLN A 460 -30.43 13.35 -3.94
CA GLN A 460 -29.40 14.37 -4.15
C GLN A 460 -28.67 14.14 -5.48
N GLU A 461 -28.28 12.91 -5.78
CA GLU A 461 -27.63 12.56 -7.05
C GLU A 461 -28.53 12.86 -8.27
N GLN A 462 -29.83 12.57 -8.15
CA GLN A 462 -30.84 12.90 -9.17
C GLN A 462 -31.00 14.42 -9.35
N GLU A 463 -30.99 15.19 -8.26
CA GLU A 463 -31.11 16.65 -8.29
C GLU A 463 -29.91 17.30 -8.99
N ILE A 464 -28.70 16.85 -8.69
CA ILE A 464 -27.47 17.42 -9.28
C ILE A 464 -27.12 16.81 -10.64
N GLY A 465 -27.78 15.71 -11.04
CA GLY A 465 -27.58 15.05 -12.33
C GLY A 465 -26.25 14.30 -12.49
N ARG A 466 -25.62 13.88 -11.38
CA ARG A 466 -24.39 13.06 -11.37
C ARG A 466 -24.36 12.12 -10.16
N GLY A 467 -23.68 10.98 -10.33
CA GLY A 467 -23.46 10.03 -9.22
C GLY A 467 -22.34 10.47 -8.29
N PHE A 468 -22.48 10.15 -7.01
CA PHE A 468 -21.40 10.22 -6.01
C PHE A 468 -20.44 9.04 -6.16
N GLY A 469 -19.37 9.00 -5.37
CA GLY A 469 -18.46 7.86 -5.33
C GLY A 469 -19.18 6.52 -5.04
N GLY A 470 -18.83 5.49 -5.80
CA GLY A 470 -19.35 4.12 -5.62
C GLY A 470 -19.00 3.54 -4.24
N VAL A 471 -19.93 2.79 -3.64
CA VAL A 471 -19.78 2.24 -2.28
C VAL A 471 -19.44 0.75 -2.34
N PRO A 472 -18.17 0.35 -2.08
CA PRO A 472 -17.69 -1.02 -2.24
C PRO A 472 -17.95 -1.89 -0.98
N VAL A 473 -19.14 -1.77 -0.40
CA VAL A 473 -19.57 -2.49 0.81
C VAL A 473 -21.04 -2.84 0.67
N GLY A 474 -21.43 -4.07 1.02
CA GLY A 474 -22.83 -4.51 1.07
C GLY A 474 -23.09 -5.43 2.26
N ASN A 475 -24.34 -5.48 2.73
CA ASN A 475 -24.78 -6.28 3.87
C ASN A 475 -26.05 -7.12 3.61
N ALA A 476 -26.51 -7.21 2.36
CA ALA A 476 -27.74 -7.90 1.98
C ALA A 476 -27.89 -9.32 2.56
N GLY A 477 -26.86 -10.16 2.46
CA GLY A 477 -26.91 -11.55 2.93
C GLY A 477 -26.37 -11.80 4.34
N VAL A 478 -25.90 -10.76 5.05
CA VAL A 478 -25.14 -10.94 6.31
C VAL A 478 -26.08 -11.30 7.45
N GLN A 479 -25.87 -12.49 8.03
CA GLN A 479 -26.61 -13.01 9.16
C GLN A 479 -25.93 -12.66 10.49
N TYR A 480 -26.16 -11.45 10.98
CA TYR A 480 -25.52 -10.97 12.21
C TYR A 480 -25.88 -11.86 13.40
N GLY A 481 -24.87 -12.31 14.14
CA GLY A 481 -25.04 -13.16 15.33
C GLY A 481 -25.20 -14.65 15.05
N LEU A 482 -24.96 -15.14 13.83
CA LEU A 482 -25.14 -16.56 13.48
C LEU A 482 -24.34 -17.52 14.38
N THR A 483 -23.06 -17.25 14.60
CA THR A 483 -22.22 -18.07 15.49
C THR A 483 -22.67 -17.95 16.96
N ALA A 484 -23.04 -16.75 17.41
CA ALA A 484 -23.58 -16.56 18.76
C ALA A 484 -24.90 -17.33 18.98
N LEU A 485 -25.75 -17.43 17.97
CA LEU A 485 -26.96 -18.27 17.99
C LEU A 485 -26.58 -19.75 18.05
N ALA A 486 -25.60 -20.17 17.23
CA ALA A 486 -25.15 -21.55 17.17
C ALA A 486 -24.56 -22.04 18.50
N GLU A 487 -23.90 -21.15 19.24
CA GLU A 487 -23.33 -21.41 20.57
C GLU A 487 -24.35 -21.26 21.72
N GLY A 488 -25.58 -20.83 21.42
CA GLY A 488 -26.63 -20.63 22.42
C GLY A 488 -26.43 -19.40 23.30
N LEU A 489 -25.59 -18.45 22.87
CA LEU A 489 -25.37 -17.17 23.58
C LEU A 489 -26.56 -16.21 23.38
N ILE A 490 -27.26 -16.33 22.25
CA ILE A 490 -28.49 -15.60 21.93
C ILE A 490 -29.61 -16.57 21.55
N THR A 491 -30.85 -16.11 21.69
CA THR A 491 -32.06 -16.86 21.36
C THR A 491 -32.43 -16.72 19.88
N PRO A 492 -33.20 -17.66 19.30
CA PRO A 492 -33.73 -17.51 17.94
C PRO A 492 -34.55 -16.23 17.74
N ALA A 493 -35.31 -15.80 18.76
CA ALA A 493 -36.08 -14.56 18.72
C ALA A 493 -35.19 -13.31 18.66
N GLN A 494 -34.11 -13.26 19.44
CA GLN A 494 -33.10 -12.20 19.36
C GLN A 494 -32.47 -12.14 17.96
N PHE A 495 -32.07 -13.30 17.41
CA PHE A 495 -31.45 -13.39 16.10
C PHE A 495 -32.38 -12.94 14.97
N ALA A 496 -33.63 -13.38 14.97
CA ALA A 496 -34.63 -12.98 13.98
C ALA A 496 -34.98 -11.50 14.10
N ASP A 497 -35.21 -10.98 15.31
CA ASP A 497 -35.53 -9.56 15.53
C ASP A 497 -34.41 -8.61 15.09
N LEU A 498 -33.15 -8.96 15.38
CA LEU A 498 -31.99 -8.21 14.92
C LEU A 498 -31.92 -8.18 13.39
N ASN A 499 -31.97 -9.34 12.74
CA ASN A 499 -31.75 -9.40 11.29
C ASN A 499 -32.92 -8.83 10.48
N ASP A 500 -34.13 -8.83 11.03
CA ASP A 500 -35.32 -8.16 10.47
C ASP A 500 -35.19 -6.63 10.47
N LYS A 501 -34.57 -6.06 11.51
CA LYS A 501 -34.64 -4.60 11.76
C LYS A 501 -33.34 -3.83 11.51
N ILE A 502 -32.20 -4.52 11.37
CA ILE A 502 -30.90 -3.86 11.26
C ILE A 502 -30.74 -2.98 10.00
N GLY A 503 -31.42 -3.32 8.91
CA GLY A 503 -31.40 -2.54 7.68
C GLY A 503 -30.02 -2.42 7.03
N GLY A 504 -29.75 -1.30 6.37
CA GLY A 504 -28.51 -0.99 5.65
C GLY A 504 -28.14 0.49 5.78
N LEU A 505 -27.17 0.93 4.97
CA LEU A 505 -26.73 2.33 4.92
C LEU A 505 -26.96 2.93 3.54
N ASP A 506 -27.33 4.21 3.50
CA ASP A 506 -27.33 5.00 2.27
C ASP A 506 -25.94 5.53 1.90
N VAL A 507 -25.87 6.33 0.82
CA VAL A 507 -24.62 6.91 0.31
C VAL A 507 -24.01 7.97 1.24
N ASP A 508 -24.77 8.48 2.20
CA ASP A 508 -24.34 9.46 3.20
C ASP A 508 -24.03 8.78 4.55
N GLY A 509 -24.00 7.44 4.59
CA GLY A 509 -23.70 6.66 5.79
C GLY A 509 -24.85 6.62 6.80
N LYS A 510 -26.08 6.99 6.40
CA LYS A 510 -27.24 7.01 7.31
C LYS A 510 -27.99 5.67 7.28
N PRO A 511 -28.49 5.17 8.43
CA PRO A 511 -29.32 3.97 8.48
C PRO A 511 -30.60 4.08 7.63
N ILE A 512 -30.87 3.04 6.85
CA ILE A 512 -32.08 2.84 6.05
C ILE A 512 -32.69 1.47 6.36
N ALA A 513 -34.00 1.33 6.19
CA ALA A 513 -34.71 0.08 6.53
C ALA A 513 -34.30 -1.10 5.62
N GLY A 514 -34.00 -0.84 4.35
CA GLY A 514 -33.58 -1.87 3.40
C GLY A 514 -32.09 -2.17 3.51
N ARG A 515 -31.71 -3.44 3.40
CA ARG A 515 -30.29 -3.83 3.30
C ARG A 515 -29.71 -3.39 1.97
N TYR A 516 -28.40 -3.11 1.97
CA TYR A 516 -27.69 -2.66 0.77
C TYR A 516 -26.89 -3.82 0.16
N PRO A 517 -27.11 -4.19 -1.12
CA PRO A 517 -26.35 -5.27 -1.77
C PRO A 517 -24.88 -4.91 -2.05
N GLY A 518 -24.54 -3.62 -2.06
CA GLY A 518 -23.25 -3.12 -2.53
C GLY A 518 -23.31 -2.65 -3.98
N ASP A 519 -22.46 -1.69 -4.33
CA ASP A 519 -22.24 -1.30 -5.73
C ASP A 519 -21.27 -2.30 -6.37
N GLU A 520 -21.77 -3.18 -7.25
CA GLU A 520 -20.98 -4.23 -7.88
C GLU A 520 -19.80 -3.67 -8.70
N ASP A 521 -19.99 -2.52 -9.35
CA ASP A 521 -18.94 -1.86 -10.11
C ASP A 521 -17.85 -1.32 -9.17
N ALA A 522 -18.24 -0.67 -8.07
CA ALA A 522 -17.30 -0.19 -7.07
C ALA A 522 -16.54 -1.33 -6.37
N LEU A 523 -17.23 -2.41 -6.01
CA LEU A 523 -16.64 -3.63 -5.43
C LEU A 523 -15.58 -4.21 -6.37
N ARG A 524 -15.94 -4.45 -7.63
CA ARG A 524 -15.01 -4.97 -8.64
C ARG A 524 -13.79 -4.07 -8.82
N ARG A 525 -14.00 -2.74 -8.83
CA ARG A 525 -12.90 -1.76 -8.94
C ARG A 525 -12.03 -1.71 -7.69
N ALA A 526 -12.58 -1.92 -6.49
CA ALA A 526 -11.83 -1.95 -5.24
C ALA A 526 -10.85 -3.14 -5.18
N TYR A 527 -11.27 -4.35 -5.58
CA TYR A 527 -10.38 -5.51 -5.68
C TYR A 527 -9.33 -5.32 -6.78
N ARG A 528 -9.78 -4.88 -7.96
CA ARG A 528 -8.93 -4.67 -9.15
C ARG A 528 -7.81 -3.67 -8.89
N SER A 529 -8.08 -2.60 -8.17
CA SER A 529 -7.10 -1.54 -7.88
C SER A 529 -6.17 -1.85 -6.72
N GLY A 530 -6.52 -2.82 -5.88
CA GLY A 530 -5.83 -3.09 -4.62
C GLY A 530 -6.25 -2.15 -3.48
N ALA A 531 -7.27 -1.30 -3.66
CA ALA A 531 -7.87 -0.51 -2.57
C ALA A 531 -8.48 -1.41 -1.49
N LEU A 532 -8.97 -2.59 -1.89
CA LEU A 532 -9.14 -3.74 -1.02
C LEU A 532 -7.95 -4.68 -1.25
N ASN A 533 -7.11 -4.86 -0.23
CA ASN A 533 -5.82 -5.51 -0.40
C ASN A 533 -5.92 -7.05 -0.28
N ALA A 534 -6.00 -7.73 -1.41
CA ALA A 534 -5.98 -9.20 -1.47
C ALA A 534 -4.58 -9.83 -1.32
N THR A 535 -3.50 -9.03 -1.27
CA THR A 535 -2.08 -9.48 -1.15
C THR A 535 -1.51 -10.29 -2.32
N ILE A 536 -2.15 -10.21 -3.49
CA ILE A 536 -1.85 -11.01 -4.70
C ILE A 536 -0.43 -10.75 -5.24
N ASN A 537 0.06 -9.51 -5.16
CA ASN A 537 1.37 -9.13 -5.72
C ASN A 537 2.47 -8.94 -4.66
N MET A 538 2.34 -9.56 -3.47
CA MET A 538 3.20 -9.27 -2.32
C MET A 538 4.29 -10.33 -2.05
N SER A 539 4.45 -11.37 -2.88
CA SER A 539 5.43 -12.45 -2.66
C SER A 539 6.89 -11.99 -2.83
N THR A 540 7.13 -10.87 -3.51
CA THR A 540 8.46 -10.30 -3.77
C THR A 540 8.89 -9.26 -2.73
N VAL A 541 8.19 -9.16 -1.60
CA VAL A 541 8.44 -8.16 -0.56
C VAL A 541 8.58 -8.86 0.80
N ALA A 542 9.62 -8.48 1.56
CA ALA A 542 9.83 -8.94 2.92
C ALA A 542 8.97 -8.15 3.91
N ILE A 543 8.35 -8.82 4.88
CA ILE A 543 7.41 -8.17 5.82
C ILE A 543 7.79 -8.51 7.26
N ILE A 544 8.02 -7.49 8.08
CA ILE A 544 8.07 -7.60 9.53
C ILE A 544 6.87 -6.84 10.08
N ASN A 545 5.90 -7.58 10.61
CA ASN A 545 4.80 -7.02 11.38
C ASN A 545 5.13 -7.09 12.86
N HIS A 546 4.93 -6.02 13.61
CA HIS A 546 4.98 -6.09 15.07
C HIS A 546 3.81 -5.38 15.73
N GLY A 547 3.42 -5.81 16.93
CA GLY A 547 2.36 -5.15 17.68
C GLY A 547 2.16 -5.72 19.07
N GLY A 548 1.15 -5.23 19.76
CA GLY A 548 0.78 -5.67 21.10
C GLY A 548 -0.73 -5.69 21.29
N PRO A 549 -1.22 -5.89 22.52
CA PRO A 549 -2.64 -6.00 22.81
C PRO A 549 -3.41 -4.75 22.41
N ASP A 550 -4.64 -4.94 21.95
CA ASP A 550 -5.61 -3.86 21.73
C ASP A 550 -6.15 -3.36 23.09
N PRO A 551 -6.04 -2.06 23.41
CA PRO A 551 -6.68 -1.48 24.58
C PRO A 551 -8.22 -1.38 24.48
N GLY A 552 -8.85 -1.95 23.44
CA GLY A 552 -10.28 -1.84 23.15
C GLY A 552 -10.61 -0.60 22.33
N ALA A 553 -9.70 -0.19 21.44
CA ALA A 553 -9.75 1.06 20.68
C ALA A 553 -9.82 0.83 19.16
N ALA A 554 -10.59 -0.18 18.74
CA ALA A 554 -10.83 -0.57 17.36
C ALA A 554 -9.58 -1.03 16.58
N HIS A 555 -8.42 -1.20 17.23
CA HIS A 555 -7.15 -1.63 16.63
C HIS A 555 -6.83 -3.07 17.07
N ASP A 556 -7.76 -3.99 16.80
CA ASP A 556 -7.60 -5.38 17.16
C ASP A 556 -6.40 -5.99 16.41
N TYR A 557 -5.61 -6.82 17.09
CA TYR A 557 -4.47 -7.47 16.44
C TYR A 557 -4.92 -8.50 15.37
N GLY A 558 -6.23 -8.77 15.29
CA GLY A 558 -6.84 -9.60 14.26
C GLY A 558 -6.59 -9.08 12.85
N HIS A 559 -6.50 -7.77 12.67
CA HIS A 559 -6.17 -7.14 11.38
C HIS A 559 -4.82 -7.59 10.80
N ALA A 560 -3.78 -7.78 11.63
CA ALA A 560 -2.50 -8.33 11.19
C ALA A 560 -2.64 -9.79 10.73
N TYR A 561 -3.54 -10.56 11.34
CA TYR A 561 -3.87 -11.91 10.91
C TYR A 561 -4.71 -11.95 9.63
N TRP A 562 -5.42 -10.89 9.27
CA TRP A 562 -6.06 -10.81 7.95
C TRP A 562 -5.01 -10.77 6.85
N THR A 563 -3.98 -9.93 6.99
CA THR A 563 -2.83 -9.92 6.06
C THR A 563 -2.20 -11.31 5.98
N ARG A 564 -1.94 -11.95 7.13
CA ARG A 564 -1.40 -13.32 7.18
C ARG A 564 -2.28 -14.33 6.42
N ALA A 565 -3.60 -14.31 6.66
CA ALA A 565 -4.53 -15.24 6.04
C ALA A 565 -4.66 -15.00 4.53
N ARG A 566 -4.56 -13.74 4.07
CA ARG A 566 -4.58 -13.39 2.65
C ARG A 566 -3.28 -13.85 1.96
N LEU A 567 -2.12 -13.64 2.60
CA LEU A 567 -0.84 -14.16 2.10
C LEU A 567 -0.87 -15.69 1.96
N GLU A 568 -1.35 -16.40 2.99
CA GLU A 568 -1.50 -17.86 2.94
C GLU A 568 -2.41 -18.30 1.78
N ARG A 569 -3.53 -17.59 1.56
CA ARG A 569 -4.47 -17.91 0.46
C ARG A 569 -3.83 -17.71 -0.91
N GLU A 570 -3.12 -16.60 -1.13
CA GLU A 570 -2.58 -16.24 -2.45
C GLU A 570 -1.23 -16.91 -2.77
N GLN A 571 -0.41 -17.16 -1.74
CA GLN A 571 0.96 -17.68 -1.91
C GLN A 571 1.09 -19.14 -1.53
N GLY A 572 0.16 -19.67 -0.72
CA GLY A 572 0.23 -21.02 -0.14
C GLY A 572 1.24 -21.15 1.01
N HIS A 573 1.79 -20.03 1.48
CA HIS A 573 2.69 -19.93 2.61
C HIS A 573 2.72 -18.49 3.14
N THR A 574 3.33 -18.29 4.31
CA THR A 574 3.62 -16.95 4.88
C THR A 574 5.12 -16.71 5.08
N ASP A 575 5.97 -17.38 4.31
CA ASP A 575 7.43 -17.40 4.57
C ASP A 575 8.12 -16.03 4.38
N ASN A 576 7.50 -15.10 3.66
CA ASN A 576 7.94 -13.71 3.53
C ASN A 576 7.41 -12.78 4.65
N LEU A 577 6.70 -13.32 5.65
CA LEU A 577 6.18 -12.58 6.80
C LEU A 577 6.82 -13.09 8.11
N VAL A 578 7.15 -12.12 8.98
CA VAL A 578 7.53 -12.35 10.37
C VAL A 578 6.64 -11.51 11.27
N MET A 579 6.11 -12.10 12.33
CA MET A 579 5.21 -11.45 13.28
C MET A 579 5.83 -11.39 14.68
N TRP A 580 5.97 -10.18 15.23
CA TRP A 580 6.41 -9.96 16.61
C TRP A 580 5.25 -9.48 17.48
N PHE A 581 5.00 -10.17 18.58
CA PHE A 581 3.93 -9.81 19.51
C PHE A 581 4.45 -9.54 20.92
N GLY A 582 4.19 -8.34 21.42
CA GLY A 582 4.71 -7.85 22.69
C GLY A 582 3.64 -7.42 23.68
N ASN A 583 4.04 -6.76 24.77
CA ASN A 583 3.14 -6.40 25.89
C ASN A 583 2.71 -4.94 25.89
N THR A 584 3.40 -4.08 25.12
CA THR A 584 3.06 -2.66 25.01
C THR A 584 1.87 -2.54 24.09
N PRO A 585 0.74 -1.93 24.53
CA PRO A 585 -0.45 -1.83 23.71
C PRO A 585 -0.17 -1.28 22.31
N LEU A 586 -0.79 -1.89 21.30
CA LEU A 586 -0.64 -1.60 19.85
C LEU A 586 0.74 -1.84 19.23
N ILE A 587 1.85 -1.55 19.93
CA ILE A 587 3.20 -1.52 19.33
C ILE A 587 4.14 -2.66 19.76
N GLY A 588 3.77 -3.40 20.81
CA GLY A 588 4.49 -4.56 21.32
C GLY A 588 5.66 -4.21 22.24
N ASP A 589 6.64 -3.46 21.75
CA ASP A 589 7.75 -2.88 22.52
C ASP A 589 8.15 -1.54 21.87
N PRO A 590 8.36 -0.46 22.65
CA PRO A 590 8.74 0.85 22.11
C PRO A 590 10.02 0.84 21.25
N ARG A 591 10.90 -0.16 21.42
CA ARG A 591 12.17 -0.27 20.68
C ARG A 591 12.04 -1.02 19.36
N TRP A 592 10.91 -1.69 19.11
CA TRP A 592 10.80 -2.60 17.96
C TRP A 592 10.81 -1.90 16.61
N ALA A 593 10.41 -0.63 16.49
CA ALA A 593 10.62 0.12 15.26
C ALA A 593 12.10 0.13 14.83
N ASN A 594 13.02 0.31 15.79
CA ASN A 594 14.46 0.27 15.54
C ASN A 594 14.99 -1.15 15.33
N GLU A 595 14.56 -2.10 16.15
CA GLU A 595 15.00 -3.50 16.03
C GLU A 595 14.51 -4.13 14.70
N ALA A 596 13.30 -3.80 14.26
CA ALA A 596 12.73 -4.23 12.98
C ALA A 596 13.45 -3.58 11.80
N LEU A 597 13.83 -2.30 11.89
CA LEU A 597 14.66 -1.64 10.87
C LEU A 597 15.99 -2.38 10.65
N VAL A 598 16.69 -2.72 11.74
CA VAL A 598 17.96 -3.45 11.65
C VAL A 598 17.75 -4.87 11.13
N ALA A 599 16.70 -5.56 11.58
CA ALA A 599 16.38 -6.90 11.10
C ALA A 599 16.00 -6.93 9.60
N MET A 600 15.17 -5.99 9.17
CA MET A 600 14.77 -5.83 7.76
C MET A 600 15.97 -5.50 6.89
N ASP A 601 16.84 -4.59 7.33
CA ASP A 601 18.08 -4.27 6.61
C ASP A 601 18.98 -5.51 6.43
N GLY A 602 19.13 -6.32 7.47
CA GLY A 602 19.88 -7.57 7.39
C GLY A 602 19.27 -8.57 6.41
N TRP A 603 17.93 -8.66 6.36
CA TRP A 603 17.22 -9.51 5.41
C TRP A 603 17.41 -9.04 3.96
N LEU A 604 17.17 -7.76 3.68
CA LEU A 604 17.33 -7.22 2.33
C LEU A 604 18.79 -7.23 1.86
N THR A 605 19.76 -7.05 2.77
CA THR A 605 21.18 -7.21 2.44
C THR A 605 21.50 -8.64 2.00
N ALA A 606 20.90 -9.65 2.64
CA ALA A 606 21.10 -11.05 2.26
C ALA A 606 20.50 -11.35 0.87
N VAL A 607 19.27 -10.87 0.61
CA VAL A 607 18.61 -10.99 -0.70
C VAL A 607 19.43 -10.29 -1.80
N GLU A 608 19.97 -9.11 -1.51
CA GLU A 608 20.81 -8.39 -2.47
C GLU A 608 22.13 -9.12 -2.78
N ALA A 609 22.68 -9.81 -1.78
CA ALA A 609 23.90 -10.61 -1.96
C ALA A 609 23.66 -11.88 -2.79
N ASP A 610 22.42 -12.35 -2.91
CA ASP A 610 22.09 -13.46 -3.80
C ASP A 610 22.08 -13.04 -5.27
N THR A 611 23.18 -13.34 -5.94
CA THR A 611 23.41 -13.10 -7.36
C THR A 611 22.90 -14.24 -8.26
N SER A 612 22.19 -15.22 -7.71
CA SER A 612 21.60 -16.31 -8.49
C SER A 612 20.48 -15.82 -9.41
N ASP A 613 20.14 -16.63 -10.42
CA ASP A 613 18.99 -16.40 -11.31
C ASP A 613 17.64 -16.85 -10.68
N THR A 614 17.62 -17.11 -9.38
CA THR A 614 16.41 -17.51 -8.63
C THR A 614 15.37 -16.40 -8.69
N PRO A 615 14.07 -16.71 -8.89
CA PRO A 615 13.01 -15.70 -8.84
C PRO A 615 13.03 -14.90 -7.53
N LEU A 616 12.77 -13.60 -7.59
CA LEU A 616 12.85 -12.72 -6.41
C LEU A 616 11.97 -13.21 -5.24
N ALA A 617 10.76 -13.71 -5.51
CA ALA A 617 9.88 -14.25 -4.47
C ALA A 617 10.55 -15.40 -3.69
N ASP A 618 11.27 -16.27 -4.39
CA ASP A 618 12.00 -17.37 -3.76
C ASP A 618 13.20 -16.84 -2.96
N LYS A 619 13.95 -15.86 -3.49
CA LYS A 619 15.06 -15.21 -2.77
C LYS A 619 14.62 -14.58 -1.45
N ILE A 620 13.50 -13.85 -1.47
CA ILE A 620 12.93 -13.23 -0.26
C ILE A 620 12.74 -14.28 0.83
N VAL A 621 12.26 -15.48 0.48
CA VAL A 621 12.07 -16.57 1.44
C VAL A 621 13.39 -17.22 1.84
N THR A 622 14.25 -17.58 0.88
CA THR A 622 15.46 -18.37 1.15
C THR A 622 16.55 -17.59 1.86
N ASP A 623 16.64 -16.29 1.59
CA ASP A 623 17.69 -15.43 2.14
C ASP A 623 17.26 -14.74 3.45
N LYS A 624 16.06 -15.05 3.96
CA LYS A 624 15.64 -14.65 5.30
C LYS A 624 16.65 -15.16 6.33
N PRO A 625 17.26 -14.28 7.15
CA PRO A 625 18.22 -14.70 8.16
C PRO A 625 17.63 -15.76 9.09
N ALA A 626 18.36 -16.86 9.34
CA ALA A 626 17.82 -18.00 10.12
C ALA A 626 17.37 -17.64 11.55
N GLY A 627 17.91 -16.55 12.13
CA GLY A 627 17.49 -16.03 13.44
C GLY A 627 16.31 -15.07 13.39
N LEU A 628 15.87 -14.65 12.20
CA LEU A 628 14.72 -13.78 12.01
C LEU A 628 13.46 -14.64 11.89
N VAL A 629 12.85 -14.88 13.05
CA VAL A 629 11.63 -15.67 13.23
C VAL A 629 10.59 -14.86 13.98
N ASP A 630 9.37 -15.38 14.06
CA ASP A 630 8.32 -14.82 14.91
C ASP A 630 8.83 -14.70 16.35
N ARG A 631 8.50 -13.58 16.99
CA ARG A 631 9.05 -13.23 18.30
C ARG A 631 7.94 -12.88 19.27
N CYS A 632 7.93 -13.58 20.38
CA CYS A 632 7.03 -13.31 21.49
C CYS A 632 7.83 -12.62 22.61
N SER A 633 7.31 -11.55 23.21
CA SER A 633 7.85 -11.08 24.48
C SER A 633 7.76 -12.20 25.52
N ASN A 634 8.70 -12.27 26.48
CA ASN A 634 8.71 -13.25 27.59
C ASN A 634 7.52 -13.02 28.55
N LEU A 635 6.29 -13.23 28.08
CA LEU A 635 5.06 -13.10 28.81
C LEU A 635 4.63 -14.49 29.33
N PRO A 636 4.37 -14.65 30.64
CA PRO A 636 3.77 -15.87 31.17
C PRO A 636 2.44 -16.16 30.46
N GLY A 637 2.36 -17.30 29.77
CA GLY A 637 1.15 -17.74 29.05
C GLY A 637 1.09 -17.36 27.56
N LEU A 638 2.03 -16.56 27.03
CA LEU A 638 2.21 -16.42 25.59
C LEU A 638 3.11 -17.57 25.12
N GLU A 639 2.51 -18.61 24.54
CA GLU A 639 3.25 -19.78 24.06
C GLU A 639 3.65 -19.58 22.58
N GLU A 640 4.86 -19.99 22.23
CA GLU A 640 5.20 -20.26 20.84
C GLU A 640 4.48 -21.56 20.45
N VAL A 641 3.40 -21.43 19.68
CA VAL A 641 2.64 -22.58 19.18
C VAL A 641 3.19 -22.97 17.82
N ASP A 642 3.47 -24.25 17.62
CA ASP A 642 3.89 -24.77 16.31
C ASP A 642 2.66 -24.97 15.42
N VAL A 643 2.53 -24.12 14.40
CA VAL A 643 1.44 -24.20 13.42
C VAL A 643 1.97 -24.87 12.14
N PRO A 644 1.37 -25.99 11.69
CA PRO A 644 1.81 -26.68 10.49
C PRO A 644 1.86 -25.75 9.27
N GLY A 645 3.01 -25.68 8.59
CA GLY A 645 3.24 -24.79 7.43
C GLY A 645 3.59 -23.34 7.79
N ALA A 646 3.43 -22.95 9.05
CA ALA A 646 3.67 -21.61 9.56
C ALA A 646 4.84 -21.53 10.56
N GLY A 647 5.26 -22.68 11.10
CA GLY A 647 6.28 -22.76 12.14
C GLY A 647 5.76 -22.25 13.48
N LYS A 648 6.69 -21.88 14.36
CA LYS A 648 6.36 -21.32 15.67
C LYS A 648 5.81 -19.91 15.52
N VAL A 649 4.58 -19.70 15.98
CA VAL A 649 3.92 -18.39 16.01
C VAL A 649 3.57 -18.03 17.46
N CYS A 650 3.47 -16.74 17.76
CA CYS A 650 2.90 -16.32 19.04
C CYS A 650 1.40 -16.59 19.01
N GLU A 651 0.86 -17.37 19.94
CA GLU A 651 -0.59 -17.53 20.10
C GLU A 651 -1.02 -17.48 21.56
N GLN A 652 -1.88 -16.52 21.90
CA GLN A 652 -2.66 -16.52 23.14
C GLN A 652 -3.95 -15.71 22.91
N PRO A 653 -5.13 -16.35 22.79
CA PRO A 653 -6.35 -15.67 22.34
C PRO A 653 -6.80 -14.48 23.20
N VAL A 654 -6.54 -14.51 24.51
CA VAL A 654 -6.97 -13.48 25.47
C VAL A 654 -6.04 -12.26 25.44
N VAL A 655 -4.73 -12.49 25.33
CA VAL A 655 -3.70 -11.43 25.37
C VAL A 655 -3.47 -10.83 23.98
N GLN A 656 -3.56 -11.65 22.92
CA GLN A 656 -3.37 -11.18 21.55
C GLN A 656 -4.54 -10.38 21.02
N THR A 657 -5.69 -10.37 21.68
CA THR A 657 -6.84 -9.57 21.25
C THR A 657 -7.20 -9.84 19.77
N LYS A 658 -7.05 -11.10 19.32
CA LYS A 658 -7.43 -11.57 17.99
C LYS A 658 -8.95 -11.79 17.98
N PHE A 659 -9.68 -10.69 18.01
CA PHE A 659 -11.13 -10.72 18.03
C PHE A 659 -11.71 -10.95 16.63
N GLY A 660 -12.97 -11.36 16.58
CA GLY A 660 -13.72 -11.50 15.34
C GLY A 660 -14.33 -10.17 14.91
N THR A 661 -15.05 -10.22 13.79
CA THR A 661 -15.87 -9.13 13.28
C THR A 661 -17.34 -9.58 13.24
N PRO A 662 -18.31 -8.65 13.08
CA PRO A 662 -19.69 -9.02 12.80
C PRO A 662 -19.83 -10.01 11.63
N ARG A 663 -18.99 -9.87 10.59
CA ARG A 663 -18.96 -10.78 9.43
C ARG A 663 -18.36 -12.14 9.76
N ALA A 664 -17.30 -12.19 10.56
CA ALA A 664 -16.74 -13.45 11.03
C ALA A 664 -17.77 -14.23 11.87
N VAL A 665 -18.50 -13.54 12.76
CA VAL A 665 -19.62 -14.13 13.52
C VAL A 665 -20.75 -14.59 12.62
N ALA A 666 -20.98 -13.91 11.49
CA ALA A 666 -21.92 -14.31 10.45
C ALA A 666 -21.42 -15.48 9.55
N GLY A 667 -20.24 -16.04 9.80
CA GLY A 667 -19.66 -17.16 9.06
C GLY A 667 -18.69 -16.78 7.94
N GLY A 668 -18.27 -15.51 7.88
CA GLY A 668 -17.30 -15.00 6.91
C GLY A 668 -15.89 -15.59 7.08
N PRO A 669 -15.05 -15.51 6.03
CA PRO A 669 -13.72 -16.11 6.06
C PRO A 669 -12.75 -15.33 6.96
N ALA A 670 -11.71 -16.01 7.45
CA ALA A 670 -10.65 -15.42 8.28
C ALA A 670 -9.83 -14.31 7.58
N THR A 671 -9.90 -14.25 6.25
CA THR A 671 -9.27 -13.20 5.44
C THR A 671 -10.00 -11.86 5.56
N ASN A 672 -11.26 -11.88 6.01
CA ASN A 672 -12.16 -10.74 6.20
C ASN A 672 -12.09 -9.73 5.04
N ASP A 673 -12.13 -10.24 3.82
CA ASP A 673 -12.00 -9.47 2.58
C ASP A 673 -13.17 -9.72 1.63
N VAL A 674 -14.32 -10.13 2.18
CA VAL A 674 -15.61 -10.29 1.49
C VAL A 674 -16.53 -9.15 1.91
N ASN A 675 -16.45 -8.04 1.17
CA ASN A 675 -17.22 -6.83 1.45
C ASN A 675 -18.67 -6.90 1.00
N ALA A 676 -18.99 -7.78 0.05
CA ALA A 676 -20.33 -8.24 -0.26
C ALA A 676 -20.23 -9.71 -0.68
N CYS A 677 -21.08 -10.56 -0.12
CA CYS A 677 -21.07 -12.00 -0.36
C CYS A 677 -21.96 -12.37 -1.54
N ALA A 678 -21.60 -13.44 -2.27
CA ALA A 678 -22.59 -14.12 -3.10
C ALA A 678 -23.74 -14.63 -2.23
N LEU A 679 -24.96 -14.70 -2.78
CA LEU A 679 -26.15 -15.13 -2.04
C LEU A 679 -26.56 -16.56 -2.42
N LYS A 680 -26.95 -17.33 -1.41
CA LYS A 680 -27.66 -18.61 -1.57
C LYS A 680 -29.06 -18.50 -0.96
N PRO A 681 -30.03 -19.31 -1.44
CA PRO A 681 -31.37 -19.32 -0.87
C PRO A 681 -31.33 -19.62 0.64
N LEU A 682 -32.06 -18.83 1.43
CA LEU A 682 -32.26 -19.09 2.85
C LEU A 682 -33.09 -20.38 3.02
N ARG A 683 -32.54 -21.41 3.69
CA ARG A 683 -33.27 -22.67 3.94
C ARG A 683 -33.35 -22.96 5.43
N ARG A 684 -34.51 -23.42 5.88
CA ARG A 684 -34.71 -23.82 7.28
C ARG A 684 -33.87 -25.04 7.67
N SER A 685 -33.46 -25.81 6.67
CA SER A 685 -32.52 -26.93 6.79
C SER A 685 -31.06 -26.49 6.91
N ASP A 686 -30.73 -25.24 6.57
CA ASP A 686 -29.40 -24.71 6.84
C ASP A 686 -29.22 -24.71 8.37
N THR A 687 -28.04 -25.10 8.83
CA THR A 687 -27.80 -25.55 10.21
C THR A 687 -27.99 -24.40 11.22
N TYR A 688 -29.23 -24.17 11.67
CA TYR A 688 -29.53 -23.42 12.88
C TYR A 688 -29.62 -24.42 14.05
N PRO A 689 -28.67 -24.43 14.99
CA PRO A 689 -28.66 -25.40 16.10
C PRO A 689 -29.90 -25.30 16.99
N ALA A 690 -30.52 -24.12 17.08
CA ALA A 690 -31.85 -23.91 17.64
C ALA A 690 -32.79 -23.47 16.51
N GLN A 691 -33.80 -24.30 16.22
CA GLN A 691 -34.74 -24.02 15.13
C GLN A 691 -35.62 -22.81 15.47
N PRO A 692 -35.71 -21.81 14.58
CA PRO A 692 -36.60 -20.67 14.77
C PRO A 692 -38.07 -21.13 14.79
N SER A 693 -38.90 -20.40 15.53
CA SER A 693 -40.36 -20.56 15.45
C SER A 693 -40.85 -20.24 14.04
N ASP A 694 -42.08 -20.60 13.69
CA ASP A 694 -42.63 -20.28 12.37
C ASP A 694 -42.71 -18.76 12.13
N ALA A 695 -43.02 -17.99 13.18
CA ALA A 695 -43.05 -16.53 13.11
C ALA A 695 -41.64 -15.92 12.95
N ASP A 696 -40.64 -16.43 13.69
CA ASP A 696 -39.25 -16.00 13.53
C ASP A 696 -38.71 -16.37 12.14
N TRP A 697 -39.15 -17.52 11.62
CA TRP A 697 -38.78 -17.96 10.27
C TRP A 697 -39.37 -17.05 9.19
N GLU A 698 -40.65 -16.68 9.28
CA GLU A 698 -41.26 -15.71 8.36
C GLU A 698 -40.52 -14.37 8.37
N ARG A 699 -40.14 -13.86 9.55
CA ARG A 699 -39.32 -12.63 9.65
C ARG A 699 -37.98 -12.77 8.95
N LEU A 700 -37.29 -13.89 9.12
CA LEU A 700 -36.02 -14.13 8.43
C LEU A 700 -36.21 -14.21 6.90
N GLN A 701 -37.33 -14.76 6.41
CA GLN A 701 -37.63 -14.76 4.97
C GLN A 701 -37.90 -13.36 4.43
N GLU A 702 -38.54 -12.49 5.20
CA GLU A 702 -38.76 -11.08 4.85
C GLU A 702 -37.45 -10.28 4.89
N ALA A 703 -36.57 -10.54 5.87
CA ALA A 703 -35.27 -9.90 6.02
C ALA A 703 -34.28 -10.26 4.90
N PHE A 704 -34.40 -11.46 4.33
CA PHE A 704 -33.49 -12.02 3.32
C PHE A 704 -34.24 -12.47 2.06
N PRO A 705 -34.91 -11.55 1.34
CA PRO A 705 -35.74 -11.90 0.20
C PRO A 705 -34.94 -12.55 -0.94
N ASP A 706 -33.68 -12.15 -1.10
CA ASP A 706 -32.76 -12.66 -2.14
C ASP A 706 -31.82 -13.76 -1.62
N GLY A 707 -31.91 -14.10 -0.32
CA GLY A 707 -31.09 -15.11 0.33
C GLY A 707 -30.03 -14.56 1.28
N VAL A 708 -29.16 -15.46 1.75
CA VAL A 708 -28.11 -15.20 2.76
C VAL A 708 -26.72 -15.46 2.17
N CYS A 709 -25.68 -14.96 2.83
CA CYS A 709 -24.31 -15.14 2.36
C CYS A 709 -23.93 -16.61 2.13
N ASP A 710 -23.36 -16.87 0.95
CA ASP A 710 -22.63 -18.08 0.63
C ASP A 710 -21.13 -17.81 0.63
N TYR A 711 -20.51 -17.94 1.80
CA TYR A 711 -19.06 -17.77 1.94
C TYR A 711 -18.23 -18.93 1.37
N SER A 712 -18.87 -19.95 0.76
CA SER A 712 -18.15 -20.96 -0.01
C SER A 712 -17.82 -20.51 -1.44
N GLU A 713 -18.46 -19.43 -1.89
CA GLU A 713 -18.22 -18.77 -3.18
C GLU A 713 -17.42 -17.48 -2.97
N ALA A 714 -16.85 -16.97 -4.06
CA ALA A 714 -16.18 -15.66 -4.05
C ALA A 714 -17.16 -14.53 -3.74
N GLY A 715 -16.66 -13.46 -3.11
CA GLY A 715 -17.41 -12.22 -2.91
C GLY A 715 -17.81 -11.57 -4.22
N VAL A 716 -18.86 -10.74 -4.17
CA VAL A 716 -19.32 -9.96 -5.33
C VAL A 716 -18.19 -9.03 -5.79
N GLY A 717 -17.85 -9.11 -7.07
CA GLY A 717 -16.75 -8.34 -7.67
C GLY A 717 -15.35 -8.79 -7.27
N GLN A 718 -15.20 -9.81 -6.42
CA GLN A 718 -13.89 -10.33 -6.00
C GLN A 718 -13.13 -10.90 -7.20
N GLY A 719 -11.86 -10.52 -7.33
CA GLY A 719 -11.00 -10.90 -8.44
C GLY A 719 -9.57 -10.42 -8.24
N GLU A 720 -8.78 -10.52 -9.30
CA GLU A 720 -7.36 -10.19 -9.26
C GLU A 720 -7.10 -8.69 -9.09
N THR A 721 -6.12 -8.34 -8.25
CA THR A 721 -5.52 -7.00 -8.23
C THR A 721 -4.57 -6.85 -9.40
N LEU A 722 -4.84 -5.88 -10.28
CA LEU A 722 -3.95 -5.58 -11.41
C LEU A 722 -2.89 -4.56 -10.98
N PRO A 723 -1.59 -4.87 -11.11
CA PRO A 723 -0.55 -3.94 -10.72
C PRO A 723 -0.41 -2.80 -11.75
N TRP A 724 0.08 -1.65 -11.28
CA TRP A 724 0.43 -0.49 -12.11
C TRP A 724 -0.71 -0.02 -13.01
N LEU A 725 -1.84 0.36 -12.41
CA LEU A 725 -2.96 1.00 -13.11
C LEU A 725 -2.73 2.51 -13.28
N SER A 726 -3.26 3.06 -14.37
CA SER A 726 -3.45 4.48 -14.60
C SER A 726 -4.93 4.81 -14.69
N TYR A 727 -5.32 5.94 -14.12
CA TYR A 727 -6.71 6.39 -14.02
C TYR A 727 -7.03 7.53 -14.98
N GLN A 728 -6.17 7.74 -15.98
CA GLN A 728 -6.43 8.63 -17.11
C GLN A 728 -5.98 8.01 -18.43
N ASP A 729 -6.60 8.46 -19.52
CA ASP A 729 -6.10 8.19 -20.86
C ASP A 729 -5.05 9.21 -21.31
N CYS A 730 -4.53 9.05 -22.53
CA CYS A 730 -3.51 9.94 -23.08
C CYS A 730 -3.97 11.39 -23.29
N ARG A 731 -5.27 11.69 -23.12
CA ARG A 731 -5.85 13.04 -23.17
C ARG A 731 -6.09 13.62 -21.77
N GLY A 732 -5.81 12.87 -20.71
CA GLY A 732 -6.11 13.25 -19.32
C GLY A 732 -7.55 12.95 -18.91
N GLU A 733 -8.34 12.26 -19.75
CA GLU A 733 -9.71 11.90 -19.41
C GLU A 733 -9.72 10.71 -18.45
N VAL A 734 -10.57 10.77 -17.42
CA VAL A 734 -10.65 9.74 -16.38
C VAL A 734 -10.95 8.35 -16.95
N ARG A 735 -10.33 7.35 -16.34
CA ARG A 735 -10.60 5.92 -16.54
C ARG A 735 -10.96 5.31 -15.20
N TYR A 736 -12.25 5.32 -14.86
CA TYR A 736 -12.75 4.77 -13.62
C TYR A 736 -12.38 3.28 -13.47
N GLY A 737 -11.80 2.92 -12.32
CA GLY A 737 -11.29 1.57 -12.06
C GLY A 737 -9.95 1.22 -12.72
N GLY A 738 -9.36 2.19 -13.41
CA GLY A 738 -8.00 2.11 -13.95
C GLY A 738 -7.81 1.19 -15.16
N GLN A 739 -6.83 1.56 -15.98
CA GLN A 739 -6.30 0.75 -17.08
C GLN A 739 -4.83 0.40 -16.81
N PRO A 740 -4.37 -0.83 -17.09
CA PRO A 740 -2.97 -1.17 -16.91
C PRO A 740 -2.06 -0.22 -17.71
N LEU A 741 -1.01 0.31 -17.06
CA LEU A 741 0.04 1.08 -17.73
C LEU A 741 0.81 0.26 -18.77
N GLY A 742 0.78 -1.07 -18.63
CA GLY A 742 1.58 -2.00 -19.42
C GLY A 742 2.99 -2.18 -18.87
N SER A 743 3.78 -2.98 -19.58
CA SER A 743 5.17 -3.27 -19.20
C SER A 743 6.02 -2.00 -19.16
N ALA A 744 6.88 -1.88 -18.16
CA ALA A 744 7.87 -0.81 -18.08
C ALA A 744 8.69 -0.73 -19.39
N PRO A 745 8.95 0.49 -19.92
CA PRO A 745 9.83 0.66 -21.07
C PRO A 745 11.21 0.04 -20.80
N ALA A 746 11.72 -0.74 -21.76
CA ALA A 746 13.03 -1.36 -21.62
C ALA A 746 14.12 -0.32 -21.36
N ARG A 747 15.11 -0.67 -20.51
CA ARG A 747 16.24 0.18 -20.14
C ARG A 747 15.81 1.43 -19.35
N SER A 748 14.81 1.32 -18.48
CA SER A 748 14.37 2.39 -17.59
C SER A 748 14.25 1.93 -16.14
N GLY A 749 14.18 2.85 -15.18
CA GLY A 749 13.97 2.57 -13.75
C GLY A 749 15.14 1.92 -13.01
N SER A 750 16.29 1.71 -13.66
CA SER A 750 17.41 0.94 -13.07
C SER A 750 18.16 1.62 -11.90
N GLY A 751 17.74 2.82 -11.50
CA GLY A 751 18.24 3.51 -10.31
C GLY A 751 17.34 3.39 -9.08
N TRP A 752 16.16 2.76 -9.18
CA TRP A 752 15.18 2.68 -8.09
C TRP A 752 15.44 1.61 -7.04
N THR A 753 16.16 0.57 -7.44
CA THR A 753 16.57 -0.56 -6.61
C THR A 753 17.76 -1.24 -7.30
N SER A 754 18.51 -2.05 -6.57
CA SER A 754 19.58 -2.83 -7.16
C SER A 754 19.02 -3.96 -8.03
N ALA A 755 19.87 -4.50 -8.90
CA ALA A 755 19.46 -5.51 -9.87
C ALA A 755 18.98 -6.83 -9.22
N ALA A 756 19.30 -7.07 -7.95
CA ALA A 756 18.85 -8.25 -7.22
C ALA A 756 17.32 -8.24 -6.98
N PHE A 757 16.68 -7.07 -7.03
CA PHE A 757 15.25 -6.87 -6.80
C PHE A 757 14.46 -6.53 -8.09
N SER A 758 15.09 -6.63 -9.26
CA SER A 758 14.52 -6.20 -10.56
C SER A 758 14.12 -7.36 -11.47
#